data_AF-A0AAN6VXT5-F1
#
_entry.id   AF-A0AAN6VXT5-F1
#
_cell.length_a   1.000
_cell.length_b   1.000
_cell.length_c   1.000
_cell.angle_alpha   90.00
_cell.angle_beta   90.00
_cell.angle_gamma   90.00
#
_symmetry.space_group_name_H-M   'P 1'
#
loop_
_entity.id
_entity.type
_entity.pdbx_description
1 polymer ?
#
loop_
_entity_poly.entity_id
_entity_poly.type
_entity_poly.pdbx_seq_one_letter_code
_entity_poly.pdbx_strand_id
1 'polypeptide(L)'
;MSIFFWYFQARKNPGKAPASIYIGGGPGSSALDETNGFPCSFNSDGNSTRVNEQAWNEEVNMLYIDQPVGAGFSYSKIVNGVVNLMDSLSEDGSFFTPGTLEELQDGTNLTVAPVTIQSLDPRDGVNTTQQAARVMWWFSQVWFQEFPGYDTSNKDISLWTVSYGGFYGPAFLAHFHRQSATLPDAKQPNSIPLQLSTLGIQNGCMDVLTIGLSYLDFSVNNTYDVRAYPEEVYTAAKTNLTEFCQPLLLSCRQAISDGDRLGYGNNQTVNEACAIAAGVCFGFVQGAFTSYSQLNPFDITLSHPETFPALHWVNYLNQPWVQSALGVPVNFTAASRVSSGVFFALTGDPMRHDLSDLTYLLQKGIKVAMVYGDLDYRCNWFGAEEISLAVGGEKFKEAGYAEVKMVGEKVGGMVREVEGLSFVRVFDAGHSVYTYQPEAVNEVFRRVMNGRDVATGEREVDGGYKTEGPQDVRGLKVKASEGRDAGCFLADVGRTCDEGQIEALVEGRVRVENGMVVEPGRRGEKNQDGKAGNGVEAENGDVEGRGKQEQVKSAGAVMEIVGMAPAALSQNSRWLHVLLVGSCEWGPSISLPPSAICKSFNDGKGSRLIYEKESTRMASPPRSARSKRGCITCRIRRVKCDETRPQCTRCTKAGRTCDGYAATSSQLSGRELAAAVKMLQVVGPAARVLGEAVLTEDSACFDFFRMCTVAMTSTAFPAPFWSRHVLQVAHSEPAVWRAAVAVGALHRRWESRSKIRLRPNPIHSERPVLDKTEEFTKQAMQQYWSAISMAQTIHDPSVLMVMSVILAAAANMGGEWAAGHVHIQSGLKLVASKSHSPNETMSSEIASIAQSLSRLDLLVMTFEDSRAPYAYVDPLTGQIPSSILNMPRVGKLDDLMQASMHLFGMFRYFLSVEGGYIMGYLTQHEMLPLQTRITQDIITWKSEFEVLANRVLPLASKAERTTILSLELYHSILSLMSRAGISGPAVRWDAYTDEFTRVISLCETINNNIFSPLPFFMSLEPGLIMPLFLTITRCRHPLVRRRGLRLLKSLNRQEGMWNSPAACVVAEQKVLAEEEHVTLPLPLYIENLDNMPMEGPTGEGWEKSMAPEELRVIRDELVVDVEKGRIELVLFTVVGGEEREMKRLSLGY
;
A
#
# COMPACT_ATOMS: atom_id res chain seq x y z
N MET A 1 -15.89 9.12 13.91
CA MET A 1 -16.14 9.60 12.53
C MET A 1 -17.00 10.85 12.63
N SER A 2 -16.59 11.90 11.94
CA SER A 2 -17.31 13.18 11.80
C SER A 2 -17.61 13.37 10.32
N ILE A 3 -18.87 13.66 10.01
CA ILE A 3 -19.33 13.95 8.65
C ILE A 3 -19.71 15.43 8.61
N PHE A 4 -19.00 16.20 7.80
CA PHE A 4 -19.33 17.60 7.54
C PHE A 4 -20.52 17.68 6.58
N PHE A 5 -21.40 18.64 6.84
CA PHE A 5 -22.50 18.99 5.97
C PHE A 5 -22.70 20.50 5.95
N TRP A 6 -23.22 21.02 4.83
CA TRP A 6 -23.69 22.39 4.74
C TRP A 6 -25.14 22.37 4.24
N TYR A 7 -26.05 22.81 5.11
CA TYR A 7 -27.48 22.90 4.80
C TYR A 7 -27.88 24.31 4.41
N PHE A 8 -28.68 24.42 3.35
CA PHE A 8 -29.29 25.65 2.90
C PHE A 8 -30.79 25.45 2.67
N GLN A 9 -31.60 26.24 3.37
CA GLN A 9 -33.04 26.30 3.14
C GLN A 9 -33.34 26.78 1.72
N ALA A 10 -34.50 26.37 1.17
CA ALA A 10 -35.00 26.92 -0.07
C ALA A 10 -35.27 28.42 0.09
N ARG A 11 -34.83 29.25 -0.85
CA ARG A 11 -35.07 30.70 -0.86
C ARG A 11 -36.57 31.01 -1.00
N LYS A 12 -37.30 30.19 -1.77
CA LYS A 12 -38.77 30.22 -1.90
C LYS A 12 -39.41 29.14 -1.03
N ASN A 13 -40.33 29.54 -0.14
CA ASN A 13 -41.21 28.64 0.62
C ASN A 13 -40.51 27.43 1.31
N PRO A 14 -39.43 27.63 2.09
CA PRO A 14 -38.64 26.51 2.66
C PRO A 14 -39.46 25.51 3.47
N GLY A 15 -40.46 25.98 4.23
CA GLY A 15 -41.38 25.14 4.99
C GLY A 15 -42.33 24.25 4.15
N LYS A 16 -42.29 24.34 2.82
CA LYS A 16 -43.04 23.48 1.88
C LYS A 16 -42.16 22.86 0.79
N ALA A 17 -40.92 23.31 0.64
CA ALA A 17 -39.99 22.80 -0.35
C ALA A 17 -39.54 21.35 -0.01
N PRO A 18 -39.33 20.49 -1.02
CA PRO A 18 -38.75 19.16 -0.82
C PRO A 18 -37.30 19.27 -0.34
N ALA A 19 -36.73 18.18 0.16
CA ALA A 19 -35.33 18.08 0.52
C ALA A 19 -34.53 17.39 -0.58
N SER A 20 -33.28 17.81 -0.79
CA SER A 20 -32.34 17.10 -1.66
C SER A 20 -30.95 17.08 -1.05
N ILE A 21 -30.39 15.88 -0.95
CA ILE A 21 -28.98 15.66 -0.60
C ILE A 21 -28.16 15.85 -1.88
N TYR A 22 -26.98 16.48 -1.76
CA TYR A 22 -25.94 16.40 -2.77
C TYR A 22 -24.66 15.79 -2.19
N ILE A 23 -24.03 14.88 -2.94
CA ILE A 23 -22.73 14.29 -2.62
C ILE A 23 -21.79 14.33 -3.83
N GLY A 24 -20.50 14.59 -3.55
CA GLY A 24 -19.43 14.54 -4.54
C GLY A 24 -19.08 13.12 -5.00
N GLY A 25 -18.22 13.05 -6.02
CA GLY A 25 -17.66 11.81 -6.57
C GLY A 25 -16.30 11.43 -5.98
N GLY A 26 -15.29 11.22 -6.83
CA GLY A 26 -13.91 10.91 -6.44
C GLY A 26 -13.47 9.48 -6.75
N PRO A 27 -13.52 8.53 -5.80
CA PRO A 27 -14.29 8.57 -4.55
C PRO A 27 -13.60 9.37 -3.44
N GLY A 28 -14.39 10.22 -2.75
CA GLY A 28 -13.90 11.09 -1.69
C GLY A 28 -13.67 12.55 -2.11
N SER A 29 -14.26 13.00 -3.22
CA SER A 29 -14.36 14.43 -3.54
C SER A 29 -15.37 15.13 -2.64
N SER A 30 -15.11 16.38 -2.28
CA SER A 30 -16.03 17.20 -1.49
C SER A 30 -17.35 17.49 -2.22
N ALA A 31 -18.40 17.77 -1.45
CA ALA A 31 -19.70 18.25 -1.94
C ALA A 31 -19.81 19.78 -2.00
N LEU A 32 -18.72 20.52 -1.75
CA LEU A 32 -18.69 21.99 -1.67
C LEU A 32 -18.11 22.67 -2.92
N ASP A 33 -18.10 21.95 -4.05
CA ASP A 33 -17.61 22.44 -5.34
C ASP A 33 -18.68 23.21 -6.14
N GLU A 34 -18.31 23.73 -7.31
CA GLU A 34 -19.22 24.46 -8.21
C GLU A 34 -20.04 23.53 -9.15
N THR A 35 -20.03 22.20 -8.97
CA THR A 35 -20.64 21.25 -9.93
C THR A 35 -22.13 20.96 -9.67
N ASN A 36 -22.75 21.63 -8.71
CA ASN A 36 -23.92 21.11 -7.98
C ASN A 36 -25.00 22.16 -7.65
N GLY A 37 -25.04 23.27 -8.39
CA GLY A 37 -25.98 24.35 -8.11
C GLY A 37 -25.78 25.01 -6.74
N PHE A 38 -24.54 25.05 -6.23
CA PHE A 38 -24.20 25.61 -4.93
C PHE A 38 -24.79 27.02 -4.76
N PRO A 39 -25.27 27.42 -3.55
CA PRO A 39 -25.97 28.70 -3.34
C PRO A 39 -25.17 29.96 -3.67
N CYS A 40 -23.84 29.83 -3.75
CA CYS A 40 -22.90 30.88 -4.08
C CYS A 40 -21.93 30.40 -5.16
N SER A 41 -21.43 31.34 -5.96
CA SER A 41 -20.24 31.12 -6.80
C SER A 41 -19.04 31.76 -6.13
N PHE A 42 -17.87 31.13 -6.28
CA PHE A 42 -16.62 31.64 -5.73
C PHE A 42 -16.04 32.68 -6.69
N ASN A 43 -15.43 33.74 -6.15
CA ASN A 43 -14.82 34.79 -6.96
C ASN A 43 -13.33 34.48 -7.21
N SER A 44 -12.76 35.08 -8.26
CA SER A 44 -11.36 34.85 -8.67
C SER A 44 -10.31 35.40 -7.68
N ASP A 45 -10.75 36.12 -6.65
CA ASP A 45 -9.92 36.52 -5.50
C ASP A 45 -9.64 35.35 -4.52
N GLY A 46 -10.33 34.22 -4.66
CA GLY A 46 -10.20 33.08 -3.73
C GLY A 46 -10.54 33.44 -2.27
N ASN A 47 -11.28 34.52 -2.05
CA ASN A 47 -11.54 35.10 -0.73
C ASN A 47 -12.94 35.73 -0.59
N SER A 48 -13.71 35.85 -1.67
CA SER A 48 -15.11 36.26 -1.62
C SER A 48 -16.01 35.39 -2.49
N THR A 49 -17.31 35.49 -2.25
CA THR A 49 -18.36 34.77 -2.96
C THR A 49 -19.44 35.73 -3.42
N ARG A 50 -20.09 35.42 -4.55
CA ARG A 50 -21.32 36.09 -5.01
C ARG A 50 -22.51 35.12 -4.96
N VAL A 51 -23.72 35.66 -4.91
CA VAL A 51 -24.95 34.85 -4.99
C VAL A 51 -24.98 34.12 -6.33
N ASN A 52 -25.23 32.81 -6.31
CA ASN A 52 -25.51 32.07 -7.53
C ASN A 52 -26.99 32.24 -7.89
N GLU A 53 -27.26 32.83 -9.05
CA GLU A 53 -28.62 33.04 -9.58
C GLU A 53 -29.25 31.74 -10.08
N GLN A 54 -28.44 30.76 -10.47
CA GLN A 54 -28.84 29.43 -10.94
C GLN A 54 -28.74 28.38 -9.82
N ALA A 55 -28.81 28.79 -8.56
CA ALA A 55 -28.69 27.90 -7.40
C ALA A 55 -29.86 26.91 -7.30
N TRP A 56 -29.57 25.67 -6.93
CA TRP A 56 -30.60 24.65 -6.68
C TRP A 56 -31.43 24.94 -5.43
N ASN A 57 -30.86 25.67 -4.46
CA ASN A 57 -31.59 26.12 -3.27
C ASN A 57 -32.59 27.26 -3.51
N GLU A 58 -32.91 27.60 -4.76
CA GLU A 58 -33.99 28.53 -5.06
C GLU A 58 -35.36 27.96 -4.66
N GLU A 59 -35.60 26.66 -4.93
CA GLU A 59 -36.89 25.98 -4.71
C GLU A 59 -36.78 24.66 -3.92
N VAL A 60 -35.56 24.24 -3.54
CA VAL A 60 -35.28 22.97 -2.83
C VAL A 60 -34.47 23.24 -1.56
N ASN A 61 -34.77 22.50 -0.49
CA ASN A 61 -33.95 22.51 0.73
C ASN A 61 -32.71 21.63 0.48
N MET A 62 -31.55 22.25 0.26
CA MET A 62 -30.32 21.57 -0.18
C MET A 62 -29.42 21.19 1.00
N LEU A 63 -28.95 19.94 1.02
CA LEU A 63 -28.02 19.40 2.00
C LEU A 63 -26.78 18.85 1.31
N TYR A 64 -25.70 19.62 1.30
CA TYR A 64 -24.40 19.22 0.74
C TYR A 64 -23.63 18.43 1.80
N ILE A 65 -23.12 17.23 1.49
CA ILE A 65 -22.47 16.36 2.47
C ILE A 65 -21.13 15.85 1.94
N ASP A 66 -20.06 16.13 2.69
CA ASP A 66 -18.73 15.59 2.41
C ASP A 66 -18.67 14.12 2.81
N GLN A 67 -18.63 13.23 1.83
CA GLN A 67 -18.58 11.79 2.05
C GLN A 67 -17.72 11.08 0.99
N PRO A 68 -17.12 9.92 1.29
CA PRO A 68 -17.01 9.29 2.62
C PRO A 68 -16.16 10.10 3.61
N VAL A 69 -15.98 9.55 4.82
CA VAL A 69 -15.01 10.08 5.79
C VAL A 69 -13.65 10.27 5.12
N GLY A 70 -13.12 11.48 5.20
CA GLY A 70 -11.90 11.93 4.56
C GLY A 70 -12.09 12.91 3.39
N ALA A 71 -13.30 13.01 2.83
CA ALA A 71 -13.64 14.02 1.84
C ALA A 71 -13.79 15.41 2.48
N GLY A 72 -13.36 16.48 1.80
CA GLY A 72 -13.62 17.87 2.22
C GLY A 72 -13.22 18.17 3.66
N PHE A 73 -14.20 18.46 4.52
CA PHE A 73 -14.03 18.67 5.96
C PHE A 73 -14.41 17.46 6.84
N SER A 74 -14.79 16.31 6.25
CA SER A 74 -15.14 15.09 6.98
C SER A 74 -13.89 14.31 7.42
N TYR A 75 -13.83 13.89 8.69
CA TYR A 75 -12.66 13.22 9.26
C TYR A 75 -13.02 12.16 10.31
N SER A 76 -12.18 11.14 10.48
CA SER A 76 -12.26 10.17 11.59
C SER A 76 -11.34 10.56 12.74
N LYS A 77 -10.12 10.93 12.41
CA LYS A 77 -9.02 11.33 13.29
C LYS A 77 -8.27 12.49 12.63
N ILE A 78 -7.90 13.48 13.43
CA ILE A 78 -7.19 14.69 12.98
C ILE A 78 -5.69 14.47 13.11
N VAL A 79 -4.90 14.95 12.13
CA VAL A 79 -3.44 14.88 12.10
C VAL A 79 -2.88 16.23 11.63
N ASN A 80 -1.92 16.77 12.38
CA ASN A 80 -1.17 17.98 12.00
C ASN A 80 0.08 17.58 11.22
N GLY A 81 0.52 18.44 10.29
CA GLY A 81 1.73 18.23 9.51
C GLY A 81 1.92 19.29 8.44
N VAL A 82 2.64 18.94 7.39
CA VAL A 82 2.90 19.77 6.20
C VAL A 82 2.41 19.06 4.96
N VAL A 83 1.77 19.79 4.05
CA VAL A 83 1.58 19.38 2.66
C VAL A 83 2.60 20.06 1.77
N ASN A 84 3.23 19.27 0.90
CA ASN A 84 3.96 19.79 -0.25
C ASN A 84 3.05 19.70 -1.48
N LEU A 85 2.71 20.85 -2.04
CA LEU A 85 1.83 21.02 -3.18
C LEU A 85 2.48 20.51 -4.49
N MET A 86 3.81 20.45 -4.56
CA MET A 86 4.53 19.82 -5.67
C MET A 86 4.40 18.30 -5.64
N ASP A 87 4.28 17.69 -4.47
CA ASP A 87 4.11 16.23 -4.31
C ASP A 87 2.71 15.76 -4.75
N SER A 88 1.87 16.67 -5.26
CA SER A 88 0.75 16.32 -6.13
C SER A 88 1.17 15.49 -7.36
N LEU A 89 2.43 15.65 -7.80
CA LEU A 89 3.14 14.90 -8.86
C LEU A 89 3.77 13.57 -8.38
N SER A 90 3.79 13.29 -7.07
CA SER A 90 4.47 12.09 -6.53
C SER A 90 3.65 10.80 -6.72
N GLU A 91 4.24 9.77 -7.33
CA GLU A 91 3.61 8.45 -7.46
C GLU A 91 3.60 7.65 -6.15
N ASP A 92 4.46 8.01 -5.18
CA ASP A 92 4.56 7.33 -3.88
C ASP A 92 3.55 7.82 -2.84
N GLY A 93 2.77 8.86 -3.16
CA GLY A 93 1.72 9.41 -2.30
C GLY A 93 2.23 10.19 -1.09
N SER A 94 3.50 10.62 -1.07
CA SER A 94 4.17 11.31 0.05
C SER A 94 3.73 12.76 0.31
N PHE A 95 2.58 13.19 -0.25
CA PHE A 95 2.09 14.59 -0.23
C PHE A 95 1.90 15.23 1.16
N PHE A 96 1.90 14.45 2.24
CA PHE A 96 1.72 14.92 3.61
C PHE A 96 2.71 14.28 4.59
N THR A 97 3.42 15.12 5.34
CA THR A 97 4.34 14.71 6.41
C THR A 97 3.78 15.11 7.78
N PRO A 98 3.43 14.15 8.66
CA PRO A 98 2.97 14.44 10.02
C PRO A 98 4.05 15.13 10.88
N GLY A 99 3.66 16.12 11.68
CA GLY A 99 4.58 16.89 12.54
C GLY A 99 3.86 17.91 13.44
N THR A 100 4.58 18.54 14.38
CA THR A 100 3.98 19.60 15.22
C THR A 100 4.09 20.96 14.56
N LEU A 101 3.08 21.83 14.72
CA LEU A 101 3.06 23.18 14.13
C LEU A 101 4.25 24.07 14.55
N GLU A 102 4.96 23.72 15.63
CA GLU A 102 6.13 24.44 16.14
C GLU A 102 7.44 24.00 15.45
N GLU A 103 7.55 22.74 15.02
CA GLU A 103 8.69 22.23 14.23
C GLU A 103 8.71 22.74 12.78
N LEU A 104 7.61 23.36 12.33
CA LEU A 104 7.31 23.61 10.92
C LEU A 104 7.44 25.09 10.50
N GLN A 105 7.79 25.99 11.42
CA GLN A 105 7.79 27.44 11.18
C GLN A 105 8.96 27.92 10.30
N ASP A 106 10.10 27.20 10.30
CA ASP A 106 11.31 27.60 9.56
C ASP A 106 11.37 27.05 8.11
N GLY A 107 10.39 26.22 7.70
CA GLY A 107 10.40 25.49 6.43
C GLY A 107 9.29 25.85 5.43
N THR A 108 8.38 26.76 5.77
CA THR A 108 7.24 27.10 4.89
C THR A 108 7.67 27.94 3.68
N ASN A 109 7.19 27.59 2.49
CA ASN A 109 7.40 28.37 1.27
C ASN A 109 6.10 28.40 0.43
N LEU A 110 6.14 28.88 -0.81
CA LEU A 110 4.95 28.96 -1.69
C LEU A 110 4.30 27.60 -1.99
N THR A 111 5.05 26.51 -1.95
CA THR A 111 4.59 25.16 -2.28
C THR A 111 4.54 24.22 -1.08
N VAL A 112 4.97 24.66 0.11
CA VAL A 112 5.08 23.83 1.32
C VAL A 112 4.35 24.54 2.47
N ALA A 113 3.17 24.02 2.83
CA ALA A 113 2.23 24.67 3.75
C ALA A 113 1.90 23.78 4.97
N PRO A 114 1.87 24.33 6.19
CA PRO A 114 1.41 23.60 7.38
C PRO A 114 -0.11 23.42 7.31
N VAL A 115 -0.58 22.20 7.57
CA VAL A 115 -2.01 21.87 7.55
C VAL A 115 -2.40 20.91 8.67
N THR A 116 -3.67 20.95 9.02
CA THR A 116 -4.35 20.00 9.90
C THR A 116 -5.37 19.25 9.06
N ILE A 117 -5.16 17.97 8.77
CA ILE A 117 -6.04 17.18 7.88
C ILE A 117 -6.55 15.91 8.57
N GLN A 118 -7.37 15.14 7.86
CA GLN A 118 -7.78 13.81 8.30
C GLN A 118 -6.62 12.79 8.24
N SER A 119 -6.71 11.73 9.05
CA SER A 119 -5.74 10.63 9.06
C SER A 119 -5.63 9.96 7.69
N LEU A 120 -4.38 9.76 7.22
CA LEU A 120 -4.13 9.07 5.95
C LEU A 120 -4.02 7.54 6.08
N ASP A 121 -4.33 6.98 7.25
CA ASP A 121 -4.38 5.53 7.46
C ASP A 121 -5.61 4.94 6.75
N PRO A 122 -5.43 3.99 5.79
CA PRO A 122 -6.54 3.31 5.12
C PRO A 122 -7.60 2.68 6.05
N ARG A 123 -7.21 2.35 7.28
CA ARG A 123 -8.08 1.71 8.29
C ARG A 123 -8.99 2.70 9.03
N ASP A 124 -8.69 3.99 8.94
CA ASP A 124 -9.46 5.06 9.61
C ASP A 124 -10.67 5.53 8.76
N GLY A 125 -10.82 5.01 7.53
CA GLY A 125 -11.91 5.33 6.59
C GLY A 125 -12.90 4.17 6.35
N VAL A 126 -13.68 4.28 5.26
CA VAL A 126 -14.47 3.17 4.69
C VAL A 126 -13.82 2.70 3.39
N ASN A 127 -14.10 1.46 2.98
CA ASN A 127 -13.42 0.80 1.88
C ASN A 127 -14.32 0.29 0.74
N THR A 128 -15.64 0.42 0.85
CA THR A 128 -16.59 0.10 -0.22
C THR A 128 -17.74 1.12 -0.26
N THR A 129 -18.38 1.25 -1.42
CA THR A 129 -19.61 2.03 -1.59
C THR A 129 -20.73 1.53 -0.70
N GLN A 130 -20.86 0.21 -0.52
CA GLN A 130 -21.90 -0.37 0.33
C GLN A 130 -21.64 -0.10 1.83
N GLN A 131 -20.39 0.07 2.26
CA GLN A 131 -20.05 0.57 3.60
C GLN A 131 -20.36 2.07 3.74
N ALA A 132 -20.03 2.89 2.73
CA ALA A 132 -20.40 4.32 2.72
C ALA A 132 -21.92 4.52 2.81
N ALA A 133 -22.72 3.70 2.10
CA ALA A 133 -24.18 3.70 2.18
C ALA A 133 -24.71 3.47 3.60
N ARG A 134 -24.09 2.58 4.39
CA ARG A 134 -24.46 2.34 5.79
C ARG A 134 -24.18 3.55 6.67
N VAL A 135 -23.02 4.19 6.50
CA VAL A 135 -22.66 5.41 7.24
C VAL A 135 -23.65 6.53 6.90
N MET A 136 -23.95 6.71 5.62
CA MET A 136 -24.89 7.73 5.15
C MET A 136 -26.33 7.48 5.55
N TRP A 137 -26.75 6.21 5.73
CA TRP A 137 -28.04 5.88 6.33
C TRP A 137 -28.12 6.37 7.78
N TRP A 138 -27.13 6.04 8.61
CA TRP A 138 -27.10 6.50 10.00
C TRP A 138 -27.01 8.03 10.13
N PHE A 139 -26.21 8.67 9.28
CA PHE A 139 -26.20 10.14 9.19
C PHE A 139 -27.59 10.69 8.87
N SER A 140 -28.25 10.18 7.85
CA SER A 140 -29.58 10.65 7.40
C SER A 140 -30.64 10.44 8.49
N GLN A 141 -30.62 9.29 9.17
CA GLN A 141 -31.52 8.99 10.28
C GLN A 141 -31.39 10.00 11.43
N VAL A 142 -30.17 10.40 11.80
CA VAL A 142 -29.96 11.43 12.84
C VAL A 142 -30.34 12.81 12.31
N TRP A 143 -29.87 13.18 11.12
CA TRP A 143 -30.01 14.54 10.59
C TRP A 143 -31.48 14.91 10.34
N PHE A 144 -32.27 14.07 9.68
CA PHE A 144 -33.68 14.35 9.37
C PHE A 144 -34.61 14.30 10.61
N GLN A 145 -34.14 13.76 11.74
CA GLN A 145 -34.90 13.72 13.00
C GLN A 145 -34.52 14.86 13.95
N GLU A 146 -33.22 15.20 14.05
CA GLU A 146 -32.72 16.07 15.14
C GLU A 146 -32.15 17.42 14.69
N PHE A 147 -31.91 17.67 13.39
CA PHE A 147 -31.34 18.95 12.95
C PHE A 147 -32.34 20.11 13.09
N PRO A 148 -32.15 21.10 13.99
CA PRO A 148 -33.21 22.05 14.34
C PRO A 148 -33.60 23.04 13.23
N GLY A 149 -32.75 23.20 12.21
CA GLY A 149 -33.02 24.07 11.05
C GLY A 149 -33.85 23.42 9.94
N TYR A 150 -34.12 22.11 10.03
CA TYR A 150 -34.90 21.36 9.05
C TYR A 150 -36.37 21.27 9.49
N ASP A 151 -37.18 22.22 9.01
CA ASP A 151 -38.63 22.24 9.22
C ASP A 151 -39.35 22.47 7.88
N THR A 152 -39.89 21.41 7.30
CA THR A 152 -40.72 21.43 6.09
C THR A 152 -41.85 20.42 6.18
N SER A 153 -43.02 20.78 5.65
CA SER A 153 -44.16 19.88 5.52
C SER A 153 -44.00 18.86 4.40
N ASN A 154 -43.13 19.12 3.42
CA ASN A 154 -42.82 18.17 2.36
C ASN A 154 -41.70 17.25 2.84
N LYS A 155 -41.98 15.94 2.89
CA LYS A 155 -41.04 14.91 3.38
C LYS A 155 -40.33 14.15 2.26
N ASP A 156 -40.54 14.52 1.00
CA ASP A 156 -39.78 13.99 -0.13
C ASP A 156 -38.29 14.33 0.02
N ILE A 157 -37.46 13.29 -0.07
CA ILE A 157 -36.00 13.34 -0.02
C ILE A 157 -35.45 12.83 -1.35
N SER A 158 -34.68 13.67 -2.03
CA SER A 158 -33.93 13.32 -3.23
C SER A 158 -32.43 13.20 -2.93
N LEU A 159 -31.70 12.54 -3.82
CA LEU A 159 -30.24 12.47 -3.81
C LEU A 159 -29.71 12.84 -5.19
N TRP A 160 -28.84 13.84 -5.27
CA TRP A 160 -28.11 14.21 -6.48
C TRP A 160 -26.62 13.95 -6.30
N THR A 161 -25.96 13.48 -7.35
CA THR A 161 -24.57 13.00 -7.30
C THR A 161 -23.81 13.37 -8.58
N VAL A 162 -22.47 13.31 -8.55
CA VAL A 162 -21.62 13.49 -9.75
C VAL A 162 -20.53 12.42 -9.84
N SER A 163 -20.07 12.07 -11.05
CA SER A 163 -18.83 11.28 -11.26
C SER A 163 -18.90 9.87 -10.63
N TYR A 164 -18.01 9.53 -9.68
CA TYR A 164 -18.13 8.31 -8.85
C TYR A 164 -19.48 8.21 -8.11
N GLY A 165 -20.19 9.33 -7.96
CA GLY A 165 -21.59 9.42 -7.56
C GLY A 165 -22.53 8.49 -8.34
N GLY A 166 -22.19 8.10 -9.58
CA GLY A 166 -22.92 7.06 -10.31
C GLY A 166 -22.91 5.69 -9.60
N PHE A 167 -21.87 5.35 -8.85
CA PHE A 167 -21.87 4.16 -7.97
C PHE A 167 -22.54 4.44 -6.63
N TYR A 168 -22.27 5.60 -6.01
CA TYR A 168 -22.86 5.95 -4.71
C TYR A 168 -24.38 6.12 -4.74
N GLY A 169 -24.91 6.86 -5.70
CA GLY A 169 -26.31 7.25 -5.79
C GLY A 169 -27.28 6.06 -5.77
N PRO A 170 -27.17 5.12 -6.72
CA PRO A 170 -28.01 3.91 -6.75
C PRO A 170 -27.87 3.09 -5.47
N ALA A 171 -26.63 2.81 -5.02
CA ALA A 171 -26.38 1.98 -3.84
C ALA A 171 -26.92 2.61 -2.54
N PHE A 172 -26.78 3.93 -2.38
CA PHE A 172 -27.22 4.64 -1.18
C PHE A 172 -28.74 4.67 -1.14
N LEU A 173 -29.39 5.10 -2.23
CA LEU A 173 -30.85 5.22 -2.26
C LEU A 173 -31.53 3.84 -2.21
N ALA A 174 -30.96 2.82 -2.86
CA ALA A 174 -31.46 1.44 -2.76
C ALA A 174 -31.29 0.89 -1.33
N HIS A 175 -30.16 1.17 -0.66
CA HIS A 175 -29.97 0.82 0.75
C HIS A 175 -30.99 1.53 1.65
N PHE A 176 -31.19 2.84 1.49
CA PHE A 176 -32.13 3.62 2.31
C PHE A 176 -33.57 3.15 2.12
N HIS A 177 -33.97 2.82 0.88
CA HIS A 177 -35.28 2.28 0.58
C HIS A 177 -35.49 0.90 1.22
N ARG A 178 -34.50 0.00 1.10
CA ARG A 178 -34.52 -1.33 1.73
C ARG A 178 -34.60 -1.25 3.26
N GLN A 179 -33.82 -0.37 3.89
CA GLN A 179 -33.91 -0.16 5.35
C GLN A 179 -35.29 0.38 5.74
N SER A 180 -35.75 1.47 5.10
CA SER A 180 -37.06 2.09 5.38
C SER A 180 -38.23 1.11 5.27
N ALA A 181 -38.20 0.21 4.28
CA ALA A 181 -39.22 -0.84 4.09
C ALA A 181 -39.24 -1.92 5.20
N THR A 182 -38.15 -2.13 5.92
CA THR A 182 -38.03 -3.15 6.98
C THR A 182 -38.25 -2.62 8.40
N LEU A 183 -38.24 -1.29 8.59
CA LEU A 183 -38.46 -0.66 9.90
C LEU A 183 -39.79 -1.05 10.60
N PRO A 184 -40.94 -1.23 9.91
CA PRO A 184 -42.19 -1.66 10.56
C PRO A 184 -42.07 -2.99 11.31
N ASP A 185 -41.25 -3.91 10.80
CA ASP A 185 -41.04 -5.24 11.37
C ASP A 185 -39.86 -5.29 12.36
N ALA A 186 -38.82 -4.49 12.11
CA ALA A 186 -37.53 -4.61 12.80
C ALA A 186 -37.49 -4.06 14.24
N LYS A 187 -38.49 -3.24 14.66
CA LYS A 187 -38.55 -2.58 15.99
C LYS A 187 -37.25 -1.88 16.42
N GLN A 188 -36.50 -1.29 15.47
CA GLN A 188 -35.32 -0.51 15.81
C GLN A 188 -35.73 0.79 16.50
N PRO A 189 -35.29 1.06 17.74
CA PRO A 189 -35.58 2.33 18.39
C PRO A 189 -34.85 3.47 17.68
N ASN A 190 -35.54 4.60 17.52
CA ASN A 190 -35.02 5.87 16.97
C ASN A 190 -34.69 5.89 15.46
N SER A 191 -35.28 4.98 14.67
CA SER A 191 -35.21 5.01 13.20
C SER A 191 -36.59 5.29 12.57
N ILE A 192 -36.64 6.13 11.53
CA ILE A 192 -37.84 6.47 10.75
C ILE A 192 -37.73 6.05 9.28
N PRO A 193 -38.83 5.66 8.61
CA PRO A 193 -38.84 5.50 7.16
C PRO A 193 -38.54 6.83 6.46
N LEU A 194 -37.63 6.82 5.49
CA LEU A 194 -37.34 7.98 4.64
C LEU A 194 -38.20 7.92 3.38
N GLN A 195 -38.90 9.00 3.07
CA GLN A 195 -39.71 9.12 1.85
C GLN A 195 -38.82 9.58 0.70
N LEU A 196 -38.31 8.61 -0.07
CA LEU A 196 -37.37 8.86 -1.17
C LEU A 196 -38.14 9.18 -2.47
N SER A 197 -37.69 10.18 -3.24
CA SER A 197 -38.40 10.67 -4.44
C SER A 197 -37.59 10.56 -5.73
N THR A 198 -36.38 11.15 -5.76
CA THR A 198 -35.57 11.25 -6.98
C THR A 198 -34.10 10.91 -6.74
N LEU A 199 -33.49 10.18 -7.67
CA LEU A 199 -32.05 10.05 -7.86
C LEU A 199 -31.59 10.87 -9.07
N GLY A 200 -30.80 11.91 -8.86
CA GLY A 200 -30.11 12.66 -9.90
C GLY A 200 -28.64 12.23 -10.04
N ILE A 201 -28.19 12.05 -11.27
CA ILE A 201 -26.84 11.58 -11.59
C ILE A 201 -26.26 12.48 -12.69
N GLN A 202 -25.28 13.31 -12.34
CA GLN A 202 -24.51 14.11 -13.29
C GLN A 202 -23.22 13.37 -13.68
N ASN A 203 -22.95 13.16 -14.98
CA ASN A 203 -21.75 12.47 -15.47
C ASN A 203 -21.33 11.27 -14.61
N GLY A 204 -22.30 10.43 -14.26
CA GLY A 204 -22.08 9.32 -13.33
C GLY A 204 -21.38 8.16 -14.01
N CYS A 205 -20.25 7.73 -13.48
CA CYS A 205 -19.66 6.44 -13.86
C CYS A 205 -20.46 5.32 -13.19
N MET A 206 -20.93 4.37 -13.99
CA MET A 206 -21.77 3.23 -13.61
C MET A 206 -21.40 2.04 -14.48
N ASP A 207 -21.63 0.81 -13.97
CA ASP A 207 -21.43 -0.47 -14.65
C ASP A 207 -20.35 -0.50 -15.75
N VAL A 208 -19.10 -0.73 -15.33
CA VAL A 208 -17.93 -0.78 -16.23
C VAL A 208 -18.07 -1.83 -17.34
N LEU A 209 -18.88 -2.88 -17.15
CA LEU A 209 -19.14 -3.88 -18.18
C LEU A 209 -19.97 -3.29 -19.35
N THR A 210 -20.97 -2.47 -19.05
CA THR A 210 -21.81 -1.79 -20.04
C THR A 210 -21.08 -0.64 -20.71
N ILE A 211 -20.38 0.21 -19.96
CA ILE A 211 -19.73 1.40 -20.53
C ILE A 211 -18.37 1.12 -21.19
N GLY A 212 -17.81 -0.09 -21.05
CA GLY A 212 -16.46 -0.42 -21.50
C GLY A 212 -16.15 -0.08 -22.98
N LEU A 213 -17.09 -0.38 -23.89
CA LEU A 213 -16.95 -0.03 -25.32
C LEU A 213 -17.07 1.48 -25.58
N SER A 214 -17.88 2.20 -24.79
CA SER A 214 -18.11 3.63 -24.99
C SER A 214 -16.83 4.46 -24.82
N TYR A 215 -15.91 4.05 -23.95
CA TYR A 215 -14.58 4.66 -23.85
C TYR A 215 -13.82 4.62 -25.17
N LEU A 216 -13.93 3.52 -25.91
CA LEU A 216 -13.20 3.34 -27.15
C LEU A 216 -13.84 4.14 -28.27
N ASP A 217 -15.16 4.00 -28.45
CA ASP A 217 -15.89 4.63 -29.54
C ASP A 217 -15.95 6.16 -29.38
N PHE A 218 -16.10 6.68 -28.15
CA PHE A 218 -16.06 8.12 -27.88
C PHE A 218 -14.67 8.74 -28.13
N SER A 219 -13.58 7.97 -27.94
CA SER A 219 -12.21 8.44 -28.18
C SER A 219 -11.89 8.69 -29.66
N VAL A 220 -12.63 8.05 -30.58
CA VAL A 220 -12.38 8.14 -32.04
C VAL A 220 -13.54 8.71 -32.86
N ASN A 221 -14.76 8.74 -32.30
CA ASN A 221 -15.99 9.13 -33.00
C ASN A 221 -17.00 9.82 -32.06
N ASN A 222 -16.57 10.85 -31.34
CA ASN A 222 -17.45 11.74 -30.57
C ASN A 222 -18.12 12.83 -31.43
N THR A 223 -19.01 13.58 -30.80
CA THR A 223 -19.84 14.65 -31.38
C THR A 223 -19.10 15.95 -31.72
N TYR A 224 -17.78 15.99 -31.51
CA TYR A 224 -16.93 17.18 -31.70
C TYR A 224 -15.82 16.99 -32.72
N ASP A 225 -15.81 15.87 -33.46
CA ASP A 225 -14.76 15.51 -34.43
C ASP A 225 -13.34 15.44 -33.84
N VAL A 226 -13.23 15.30 -32.52
CA VAL A 226 -11.95 15.12 -31.83
C VAL A 226 -11.53 13.66 -31.91
N ARG A 227 -10.31 13.38 -32.37
CA ARG A 227 -9.73 12.03 -32.33
C ARG A 227 -8.59 11.99 -31.33
N ALA A 228 -8.78 11.27 -30.22
CA ALA A 228 -7.83 11.20 -29.12
C ALA A 228 -6.56 10.41 -29.48
N TYR A 229 -6.71 9.31 -30.23
CA TYR A 229 -5.58 8.45 -30.61
C TYR A 229 -5.77 7.69 -31.95
N PRO A 230 -4.70 7.11 -32.52
CA PRO A 230 -4.73 6.30 -33.74
C PRO A 230 -5.54 4.98 -33.63
N GLU A 231 -5.80 4.33 -34.77
CA GLU A 231 -6.61 3.11 -34.88
C GLU A 231 -5.94 1.89 -34.19
N GLU A 232 -4.61 1.88 -34.16
CA GLU A 232 -3.80 0.85 -33.51
C GLU A 232 -4.07 0.84 -32.00
N VAL A 233 -4.16 2.02 -31.38
CA VAL A 233 -4.47 2.19 -29.94
C VAL A 233 -5.92 1.79 -29.66
N TYR A 234 -6.87 2.18 -30.51
CA TYR A 234 -8.27 1.73 -30.42
C TYR A 234 -8.35 0.19 -30.44
N THR A 235 -7.66 -0.45 -31.39
CA THR A 235 -7.65 -1.91 -31.54
C THR A 235 -7.05 -2.60 -30.32
N ALA A 236 -5.89 -2.14 -29.82
CA ALA A 236 -5.25 -2.69 -28.64
C ALA A 236 -6.12 -2.54 -27.38
N ALA A 237 -6.69 -1.37 -27.15
CA ALA A 237 -7.60 -1.12 -26.03
C ALA A 237 -8.90 -1.94 -26.12
N LYS A 238 -9.36 -2.25 -27.34
CA LYS A 238 -10.49 -3.16 -27.60
C LYS A 238 -10.17 -4.61 -27.25
N THR A 239 -8.98 -5.10 -27.63
CA THR A 239 -8.48 -6.40 -27.19
C THR A 239 -8.35 -6.46 -25.66
N ASN A 240 -7.78 -5.43 -25.03
CA ASN A 240 -7.70 -5.32 -23.56
C ASN A 240 -9.07 -5.36 -22.89
N LEU A 241 -10.08 -4.74 -23.51
CA LEU A 241 -11.47 -4.81 -23.04
C LEU A 241 -12.02 -6.24 -23.11
N THR A 242 -11.99 -6.86 -24.29
CA THR A 242 -12.69 -8.13 -24.53
C THR A 242 -11.98 -9.36 -23.99
N GLU A 243 -10.65 -9.39 -24.02
CA GLU A 243 -9.87 -10.58 -23.63
C GLU A 243 -9.47 -10.57 -22.15
N PHE A 244 -9.40 -9.39 -21.51
CA PHE A 244 -8.91 -9.26 -20.12
C PHE A 244 -9.91 -8.56 -19.19
N CYS A 245 -10.29 -7.31 -19.46
CA CYS A 245 -11.17 -6.53 -18.55
C CYS A 245 -12.53 -7.21 -18.34
N GLN A 246 -13.25 -7.58 -19.41
CA GLN A 246 -14.58 -8.19 -19.29
C GLN A 246 -14.55 -9.55 -18.55
N PRO A 247 -13.66 -10.51 -18.87
CA PRO A 247 -13.54 -11.75 -18.09
C PRO A 247 -13.17 -11.53 -16.61
N LEU A 248 -12.23 -10.62 -16.32
CA LEU A 248 -11.82 -10.33 -14.94
C LEU A 248 -12.94 -9.67 -14.13
N LEU A 249 -13.68 -8.73 -14.73
CA LEU A 249 -14.84 -8.09 -14.10
C LEU A 249 -15.95 -9.11 -13.80
N LEU A 250 -16.24 -10.04 -14.73
CA LEU A 250 -17.19 -11.12 -14.50
C LEU A 250 -16.72 -12.08 -13.39
N SER A 251 -15.42 -12.38 -13.32
CA SER A 251 -14.82 -13.17 -12.23
C SER A 251 -14.96 -12.47 -10.87
N CYS A 252 -14.66 -11.16 -10.78
CA CYS A 252 -14.93 -10.33 -9.60
C CYS A 252 -16.40 -10.42 -9.17
N ARG A 253 -17.36 -10.26 -10.09
CA ARG A 253 -18.80 -10.36 -9.77
C ARG A 253 -19.20 -11.74 -9.25
N GLN A 254 -18.63 -12.81 -9.80
CA GLN A 254 -18.84 -14.16 -9.28
C GLN A 254 -18.26 -14.30 -7.87
N ALA A 255 -17.03 -13.85 -7.63
CA ALA A 255 -16.39 -13.89 -6.32
C ALA A 255 -17.19 -13.10 -5.25
N ILE A 256 -17.77 -11.95 -5.59
CA ILE A 256 -18.68 -11.21 -4.70
C ILE A 256 -19.90 -12.06 -4.32
N SER A 257 -20.50 -12.75 -5.30
CA SER A 257 -21.62 -13.65 -5.05
C SER A 257 -21.24 -14.79 -4.09
N ASP A 258 -20.01 -15.27 -4.12
CA ASP A 258 -19.60 -16.39 -3.27
C ASP A 258 -19.07 -15.95 -1.90
N GLY A 259 -18.44 -14.77 -1.82
CA GLY A 259 -17.64 -14.35 -0.67
C GLY A 259 -17.98 -13.02 0.01
N ASP A 260 -18.70 -12.09 -0.62
CA ASP A 260 -18.99 -10.75 -0.06
C ASP A 260 -20.28 -10.10 -0.60
N ARG A 261 -21.38 -10.86 -0.65
CA ARG A 261 -22.71 -10.37 -1.13
C ARG A 261 -23.23 -9.11 -0.44
N LEU A 262 -22.73 -8.81 0.76
CA LEU A 262 -23.13 -7.63 1.53
C LEU A 262 -22.15 -6.46 1.37
N GLY A 263 -21.09 -6.59 0.56
CA GLY A 263 -20.15 -5.51 0.28
C GLY A 263 -19.50 -4.94 1.53
N TYR A 264 -19.07 -5.78 2.47
CA TYR A 264 -18.31 -5.34 3.65
C TYR A 264 -16.83 -5.05 3.32
N GLY A 265 -16.31 -5.55 2.20
CA GLY A 265 -14.92 -5.29 1.78
C GLY A 265 -13.88 -5.96 2.67
N ASN A 266 -14.26 -6.98 3.44
CA ASN A 266 -13.39 -7.71 4.37
C ASN A 266 -12.94 -9.08 3.83
N ASN A 267 -13.42 -9.51 2.67
CA ASN A 267 -12.99 -10.73 2.00
C ASN A 267 -11.81 -10.43 1.06
N GLN A 268 -10.62 -10.88 1.45
CA GLN A 268 -9.36 -10.68 0.72
C GLN A 268 -9.43 -11.17 -0.73
N THR A 269 -9.94 -12.39 -0.97
CA THR A 269 -10.01 -12.99 -2.31
C THR A 269 -10.94 -12.21 -3.25
N VAL A 270 -12.07 -11.73 -2.74
CA VAL A 270 -12.99 -10.88 -3.51
C VAL A 270 -12.36 -9.52 -3.81
N ASN A 271 -11.72 -8.92 -2.81
CA ASN A 271 -11.01 -7.65 -2.94
C ASN A 271 -9.91 -7.73 -4.01
N GLU A 272 -9.09 -8.78 -4.00
CA GLU A 272 -8.01 -9.01 -4.97
C GLU A 272 -8.54 -9.20 -6.40
N ALA A 273 -9.54 -10.07 -6.59
CA ALA A 273 -10.17 -10.29 -7.89
C ALA A 273 -10.75 -8.99 -8.48
N CYS A 274 -11.43 -8.19 -7.66
CA CYS A 274 -12.00 -6.91 -8.08
C CYS A 274 -10.95 -5.82 -8.28
N ALA A 275 -9.88 -5.77 -7.48
CA ALA A 275 -8.79 -4.80 -7.65
C ALA A 275 -7.98 -5.08 -8.92
N ILE A 276 -7.73 -6.35 -9.26
CA ILE A 276 -7.09 -6.76 -10.52
C ILE A 276 -7.98 -6.34 -11.71
N ALA A 277 -9.29 -6.64 -11.64
CA ALA A 277 -10.24 -6.20 -12.67
C ALA A 277 -10.26 -4.67 -12.83
N ALA A 278 -10.28 -3.92 -11.73
CA ALA A 278 -10.24 -2.45 -11.76
C ALA A 278 -8.93 -1.92 -12.38
N GLY A 279 -7.78 -2.49 -12.00
CA GLY A 279 -6.48 -2.15 -12.55
C GLY A 279 -6.40 -2.38 -14.06
N VAL A 280 -6.92 -3.50 -14.57
CA VAL A 280 -6.93 -3.78 -16.00
C VAL A 280 -7.91 -2.89 -16.76
N CYS A 281 -9.16 -2.80 -16.30
CA CYS A 281 -10.20 -2.02 -16.97
C CYS A 281 -9.86 -0.51 -17.00
N PHE A 282 -9.41 0.07 -15.88
CA PHE A 282 -9.07 1.49 -15.85
C PHE A 282 -7.65 1.80 -16.34
N GLY A 283 -6.69 0.89 -16.19
CA GLY A 283 -5.31 1.10 -16.66
C GLY A 283 -5.16 0.94 -18.17
N PHE A 284 -5.79 -0.08 -18.78
CA PHE A 284 -5.53 -0.45 -20.18
C PHE A 284 -6.70 -0.23 -21.15
N VAL A 285 -7.91 0.04 -20.66
CA VAL A 285 -9.07 0.41 -21.50
C VAL A 285 -9.37 1.91 -21.36
N GLN A 286 -9.74 2.37 -20.15
CA GLN A 286 -9.96 3.81 -19.92
C GLN A 286 -8.62 4.60 -19.98
N GLY A 287 -7.55 4.04 -19.43
CA GLY A 287 -6.24 4.68 -19.38
C GLY A 287 -5.60 4.89 -20.76
N ALA A 288 -6.05 4.17 -21.80
CA ALA A 288 -5.57 4.37 -23.17
C ALA A 288 -5.74 5.81 -23.67
N PHE A 289 -6.81 6.51 -23.25
CA PHE A 289 -7.00 7.92 -23.57
C PHE A 289 -5.90 8.79 -22.93
N THR A 290 -5.61 8.60 -21.65
CA THR A 290 -4.62 9.41 -20.92
C THR A 290 -3.17 9.06 -21.31
N SER A 291 -2.89 7.81 -21.68
CA SER A 291 -1.54 7.37 -22.06
C SER A 291 -1.15 7.72 -23.51
N TYR A 292 -2.12 7.92 -24.41
CA TYR A 292 -1.85 8.10 -25.85
C TYR A 292 -2.42 9.39 -26.46
N SER A 293 -3.24 10.16 -25.73
CA SER A 293 -3.70 11.49 -26.16
C SER A 293 -3.08 12.60 -25.32
N GLN A 294 -3.08 13.81 -25.87
CA GLN A 294 -2.68 15.04 -25.15
C GLN A 294 -3.91 15.82 -24.67
N LEU A 295 -5.06 15.17 -24.51
CA LEU A 295 -6.35 15.80 -24.20
C LEU A 295 -6.74 15.60 -22.74
N ASN A 296 -7.57 16.50 -22.21
CA ASN A 296 -8.10 16.36 -20.86
C ASN A 296 -9.24 15.31 -20.83
N PRO A 297 -9.19 14.29 -19.93
CA PRO A 297 -10.25 13.28 -19.85
C PRO A 297 -11.59 13.79 -19.30
N PHE A 298 -11.66 15.02 -18.79
CA PHE A 298 -12.88 15.66 -18.29
C PHE A 298 -13.50 16.68 -19.27
N ASP A 299 -12.76 17.09 -20.30
CA ASP A 299 -13.23 17.87 -21.45
C ASP A 299 -12.28 17.60 -22.63
N ILE A 300 -12.76 16.85 -23.62
CA ILE A 300 -11.98 16.45 -24.81
C ILE A 300 -11.55 17.63 -25.71
N THR A 301 -12.04 18.85 -25.46
CA THR A 301 -11.63 20.06 -26.20
C THR A 301 -10.47 20.82 -25.55
N LEU A 302 -10.07 20.42 -24.34
CA LEU A 302 -8.92 20.95 -23.62
C LEU A 302 -7.69 20.05 -23.81
N SER A 303 -6.51 20.66 -23.91
CA SER A 303 -5.23 19.94 -23.85
C SER A 303 -4.89 19.60 -22.40
N HIS A 304 -4.22 18.49 -22.10
CA HIS A 304 -3.70 18.27 -20.75
C HIS A 304 -2.43 19.13 -20.54
N PRO A 305 -2.28 19.92 -19.46
CA PRO A 305 -3.07 19.99 -18.22
C PRO A 305 -3.98 21.24 -18.10
N GLU A 306 -4.56 21.73 -19.19
CA GLU A 306 -5.65 22.71 -19.14
C GLU A 306 -6.84 22.10 -18.39
N THR A 307 -7.49 22.88 -17.52
CA THR A 307 -8.58 22.39 -16.67
C THR A 307 -9.72 23.39 -16.57
N PHE A 308 -10.93 22.87 -16.31
CA PHE A 308 -12.10 23.66 -15.97
C PHE A 308 -13.03 22.84 -15.06
N PRO A 309 -13.68 23.44 -14.05
CA PRO A 309 -13.62 24.86 -13.67
C PRO A 309 -12.39 25.22 -12.82
N ALA A 310 -12.19 26.52 -12.63
CA ALA A 310 -11.11 27.08 -11.82
C ALA A 310 -11.21 26.69 -10.33
N LEU A 311 -10.06 26.49 -9.67
CA LEU A 311 -9.99 26.00 -8.28
C LEU A 311 -10.11 27.10 -7.20
N HIS A 312 -10.69 28.27 -7.52
CA HIS A 312 -10.87 29.37 -6.58
C HIS A 312 -11.65 28.98 -5.30
N TRP A 313 -12.57 28.03 -5.43
CA TRP A 313 -13.35 27.47 -4.32
C TRP A 313 -12.48 26.76 -3.28
N VAL A 314 -11.41 26.06 -3.71
CA VAL A 314 -10.43 25.41 -2.80
C VAL A 314 -9.66 26.45 -2.00
N ASN A 315 -9.33 27.58 -2.62
CA ASN A 315 -8.63 28.69 -1.98
C ASN A 315 -9.54 29.41 -0.98
N TYR A 316 -10.81 29.62 -1.33
CA TYR A 316 -11.82 30.20 -0.43
C TYR A 316 -12.06 29.33 0.80
N LEU A 317 -12.29 28.02 0.63
CA LEU A 317 -12.53 27.09 1.73
C LEU A 317 -11.28 26.86 2.62
N ASN A 318 -10.09 27.26 2.13
CA ASN A 318 -8.86 27.31 2.93
C ASN A 318 -8.56 28.67 3.58
N GLN A 319 -9.42 29.68 3.43
CA GLN A 319 -9.26 30.93 4.18
C GLN A 319 -9.49 30.70 5.68
N PRO A 320 -8.61 31.18 6.58
CA PRO A 320 -8.74 30.98 8.03
C PRO A 320 -10.07 31.50 8.60
N TRP A 321 -10.59 32.59 8.04
CA TRP A 321 -11.86 33.17 8.48
C TRP A 321 -13.06 32.31 8.05
N VAL A 322 -13.00 31.65 6.89
CA VAL A 322 -14.05 30.72 6.41
C VAL A 322 -14.08 29.48 7.30
N GLN A 323 -12.92 28.87 7.57
CA GLN A 323 -12.83 27.71 8.46
C GLN A 323 -13.30 28.03 9.88
N SER A 324 -12.91 29.19 10.41
CA SER A 324 -13.40 29.67 11.71
C SER A 324 -14.90 29.95 11.72
N ALA A 325 -15.49 30.40 10.61
CA ALA A 325 -16.94 30.65 10.51
C ALA A 325 -17.75 29.35 10.38
N LEU A 326 -17.19 28.34 9.69
CA LEU A 326 -17.76 26.99 9.57
C LEU A 326 -17.54 26.13 10.83
N GLY A 327 -16.65 26.54 11.73
CA GLY A 327 -16.31 25.80 12.95
C GLY A 327 -15.57 24.48 12.69
N VAL A 328 -14.87 24.37 11.56
CA VAL A 328 -14.18 23.14 11.15
C VAL A 328 -12.77 23.06 11.76
N PRO A 329 -12.34 21.88 12.26
CA PRO A 329 -11.04 21.70 12.89
C PRO A 329 -9.96 21.16 11.94
N VAL A 330 -10.25 21.11 10.63
CA VAL A 330 -9.33 20.62 9.58
C VAL A 330 -9.32 21.58 8.40
N ASN A 331 -8.17 21.68 7.73
CA ASN A 331 -8.00 22.31 6.43
C ASN A 331 -8.86 21.61 5.36
N PHE A 332 -9.25 22.36 4.34
CA PHE A 332 -10.10 21.84 3.29
C PHE A 332 -9.30 21.05 2.24
N THR A 333 -9.68 19.78 2.03
CA THR A 333 -9.14 18.95 0.94
C THR A 333 -10.18 18.67 -0.13
N ALA A 334 -9.94 19.14 -1.36
CA ALA A 334 -10.86 18.98 -2.49
C ALA A 334 -11.24 17.51 -2.77
N ALA A 335 -10.28 16.59 -2.63
CA ALA A 335 -10.53 15.15 -2.71
C ALA A 335 -9.58 14.33 -1.82
N SER A 336 -10.09 13.22 -1.25
CA SER A 336 -9.33 12.26 -0.45
C SER A 336 -8.55 11.26 -1.33
N ARG A 337 -7.23 11.45 -1.42
CA ARG A 337 -6.35 10.51 -2.13
C ARG A 337 -6.40 9.09 -1.53
N VAL A 338 -6.57 8.99 -0.20
CA VAL A 338 -6.66 7.69 0.51
C VAL A 338 -7.96 6.97 0.19
N SER A 339 -9.09 7.67 0.12
CA SER A 339 -10.37 7.07 -0.26
C SER A 339 -10.31 6.51 -1.68
N SER A 340 -9.75 7.26 -2.64
CA SER A 340 -9.47 6.76 -4.00
C SER A 340 -8.58 5.52 -3.99
N GLY A 341 -7.43 5.56 -3.32
CA GLY A 341 -6.50 4.43 -3.25
C GLY A 341 -7.14 3.16 -2.69
N VAL A 342 -7.92 3.27 -1.61
CA VAL A 342 -8.62 2.13 -1.00
C VAL A 342 -9.67 1.56 -1.96
N PHE A 343 -10.55 2.40 -2.51
CA PHE A 343 -11.66 1.94 -3.34
C PHE A 343 -11.19 1.33 -4.66
N PHE A 344 -10.19 1.90 -5.33
CA PHE A 344 -9.68 1.36 -6.59
C PHE A 344 -8.69 0.20 -6.38
N ALA A 345 -7.65 0.39 -5.57
CA ALA A 345 -6.50 -0.53 -5.52
C ALA A 345 -6.59 -1.61 -4.42
N LEU A 346 -7.39 -1.41 -3.36
CA LEU A 346 -7.52 -2.41 -2.28
C LEU A 346 -8.80 -3.23 -2.34
N THR A 347 -9.93 -2.67 -2.79
CA THR A 347 -11.23 -3.39 -2.82
C THR A 347 -11.85 -3.54 -4.20
N GLY A 348 -11.33 -2.84 -5.20
CA GLY A 348 -11.83 -2.86 -6.58
C GLY A 348 -13.28 -2.40 -6.72
N ASP A 349 -13.72 -1.47 -5.88
CA ASP A 349 -15.14 -1.13 -5.67
C ASP A 349 -15.95 -0.81 -6.94
N PRO A 350 -15.43 -0.13 -7.99
CA PRO A 350 -16.17 0.08 -9.23
C PRO A 350 -16.56 -1.21 -9.98
N MET A 351 -15.80 -2.29 -9.81
CA MET A 351 -16.12 -3.60 -10.40
C MET A 351 -17.22 -4.32 -9.61
N ARG A 352 -17.47 -3.90 -8.36
CA ARG A 352 -18.41 -4.55 -7.45
C ARG A 352 -19.88 -4.26 -7.73
N HIS A 353 -20.16 -3.22 -8.52
CA HIS A 353 -21.52 -2.74 -8.79
C HIS A 353 -21.96 -3.10 -10.20
N ASP A 354 -23.26 -3.36 -10.36
CA ASP A 354 -23.95 -3.54 -11.63
C ASP A 354 -25.22 -2.68 -11.66
N LEU A 355 -26.09 -2.86 -12.66
CA LEU A 355 -27.32 -2.09 -12.82
C LEU A 355 -28.47 -2.53 -11.90
N SER A 356 -28.28 -3.48 -10.98
CA SER A 356 -29.35 -4.05 -10.15
C SER A 356 -29.98 -3.03 -9.19
N ASP A 357 -29.18 -2.18 -8.55
CA ASP A 357 -29.68 -1.15 -7.63
C ASP A 357 -30.42 -0.03 -8.37
N LEU A 358 -29.94 0.38 -9.54
CA LEU A 358 -30.61 1.36 -10.39
C LEU A 358 -31.96 0.82 -10.91
N THR A 359 -31.97 -0.43 -11.37
CA THR A 359 -33.18 -1.15 -11.80
C THR A 359 -34.18 -1.31 -10.64
N TYR A 360 -33.70 -1.63 -9.45
CA TYR A 360 -34.51 -1.74 -8.24
C TYR A 360 -35.19 -0.41 -7.89
N LEU A 361 -34.49 0.73 -7.99
CA LEU A 361 -35.06 2.05 -7.71
C LEU A 361 -36.20 2.42 -8.67
N LEU A 362 -35.98 2.22 -9.98
CA LEU A 362 -37.03 2.41 -11.00
C LEU A 362 -38.26 1.53 -10.74
N GLN A 363 -38.05 0.25 -10.41
CA GLN A 363 -39.13 -0.68 -10.03
C GLN A 363 -39.87 -0.31 -8.74
N LYS A 364 -39.33 0.60 -7.93
CA LYS A 364 -39.99 1.15 -6.72
C LYS A 364 -40.57 2.54 -6.93
N GLY A 365 -40.59 3.04 -8.17
CA GLY A 365 -41.16 4.35 -8.51
C GLY A 365 -40.28 5.52 -8.09
N ILE A 366 -39.01 5.29 -7.76
CA ILE A 366 -38.04 6.36 -7.53
C ILE A 366 -37.62 6.90 -8.90
N LYS A 367 -37.83 8.20 -9.11
CA LYS A 367 -37.49 8.87 -10.36
C LYS A 367 -35.97 8.91 -10.55
N VAL A 368 -35.47 8.65 -11.75
CA VAL A 368 -34.04 8.74 -12.09
C VAL A 368 -33.84 9.79 -13.17
N ALA A 369 -32.97 10.76 -12.89
CA ALA A 369 -32.53 11.76 -13.86
C ALA A 369 -31.03 11.63 -14.12
N MET A 370 -30.68 11.21 -15.34
CA MET A 370 -29.32 11.07 -15.83
C MET A 370 -28.97 12.29 -16.68
N VAL A 371 -27.99 13.10 -16.27
CA VAL A 371 -27.64 14.37 -16.92
C VAL A 371 -26.16 14.35 -17.29
N TYR A 372 -25.86 14.32 -18.60
CA TYR A 372 -24.52 14.04 -19.09
C TYR A 372 -24.03 15.13 -20.05
N GLY A 373 -22.95 15.81 -19.69
CA GLY A 373 -22.22 16.70 -20.58
C GLY A 373 -21.52 15.94 -21.71
N ASP A 374 -21.64 16.44 -22.94
CA ASP A 374 -21.20 15.74 -24.14
C ASP A 374 -19.72 15.91 -24.54
N LEU A 375 -18.93 16.61 -23.73
CA LEU A 375 -17.47 16.74 -23.84
C LEU A 375 -16.68 15.86 -22.86
N ASP A 376 -17.35 15.26 -21.87
CA ASP A 376 -16.66 14.40 -20.90
C ASP A 376 -16.30 13.05 -21.51
N TYR A 377 -15.03 12.65 -21.37
CA TYR A 377 -14.60 11.29 -21.68
C TYR A 377 -14.77 10.35 -20.48
N ARG A 378 -14.49 10.83 -19.27
CA ARG A 378 -14.30 10.03 -18.05
C ARG A 378 -15.55 9.23 -17.67
N CYS A 379 -16.73 9.84 -17.77
CA CYS A 379 -18.02 9.20 -17.60
C CYS A 379 -18.95 9.64 -18.74
N ASN A 380 -18.49 9.40 -19.98
CA ASN A 380 -19.09 9.92 -21.22
C ASN A 380 -20.58 9.57 -21.42
N TRP A 381 -21.26 10.44 -22.17
CA TRP A 381 -22.70 10.31 -22.42
C TRP A 381 -23.08 9.10 -23.29
N PHE A 382 -22.17 8.55 -24.10
CA PHE A 382 -22.43 7.34 -24.89
C PHE A 382 -22.70 6.15 -23.95
N GLY A 383 -21.81 5.90 -22.98
CA GLY A 383 -21.99 4.81 -22.01
C GLY A 383 -23.22 5.00 -21.12
N ALA A 384 -23.53 6.24 -20.77
CA ALA A 384 -24.72 6.58 -20.00
C ALA A 384 -26.03 6.38 -20.78
N GLU A 385 -26.03 6.64 -22.10
CA GLU A 385 -27.15 6.28 -22.98
C GLU A 385 -27.37 4.77 -22.97
N GLU A 386 -26.33 3.95 -23.15
CA GLU A 386 -26.44 2.48 -23.10
C GLU A 386 -26.99 1.98 -21.76
N ILE A 387 -26.55 2.56 -20.63
CA ILE A 387 -27.12 2.27 -19.30
C ILE A 387 -28.60 2.61 -19.24
N SER A 388 -29.00 3.80 -19.72
CA SER A 388 -30.40 4.24 -19.69
C SER A 388 -31.30 3.34 -20.54
N LEU A 389 -30.81 2.87 -21.70
CA LEU A 389 -31.50 1.92 -22.56
C LEU A 389 -31.59 0.51 -21.94
N ALA A 390 -30.58 0.09 -21.17
CA ALA A 390 -30.56 -1.18 -20.47
C ALA A 390 -31.59 -1.23 -19.32
N VAL A 391 -31.77 -0.15 -18.55
CA VAL A 391 -32.69 -0.11 -17.39
C VAL A 391 -34.10 0.42 -17.72
N GLY A 392 -34.27 1.24 -18.75
CA GLY A 392 -35.53 1.93 -19.05
C GLY A 392 -36.64 1.07 -19.67
N GLY A 393 -36.33 -0.14 -20.12
CA GLY A 393 -37.29 -1.05 -20.77
C GLY A 393 -37.84 -0.54 -22.10
N GLU A 394 -38.84 -1.25 -22.65
CA GLU A 394 -39.29 -1.04 -24.04
C GLU A 394 -39.89 0.36 -24.27
N LYS A 395 -40.67 0.92 -23.34
CA LYS A 395 -41.22 2.29 -23.46
C LYS A 395 -40.12 3.34 -23.67
N PHE A 396 -38.99 3.19 -22.98
CA PHE A 396 -37.88 4.14 -23.04
C PHE A 396 -37.05 3.94 -24.32
N LYS A 397 -36.86 2.69 -24.76
CA LYS A 397 -36.26 2.38 -26.08
C LYS A 397 -37.09 2.94 -27.24
N GLU A 398 -38.42 2.93 -27.12
CA GLU A 398 -39.33 3.56 -28.09
C GLU A 398 -39.34 5.09 -28.05
N ALA A 399 -38.99 5.72 -26.92
CA ALA A 399 -39.02 7.17 -26.77
C ALA A 399 -37.94 7.83 -27.63
N GLY A 400 -38.29 8.86 -28.38
CA GLY A 400 -37.35 9.64 -29.19
C GLY A 400 -36.73 10.79 -28.40
N TYR A 401 -35.64 11.37 -28.92
CA TYR A 401 -35.00 12.53 -28.32
C TYR A 401 -35.75 13.83 -28.63
N ALA A 402 -36.16 14.56 -27.60
CA ALA A 402 -36.71 15.91 -27.68
C ALA A 402 -35.66 16.96 -27.29
N GLU A 403 -35.81 18.20 -27.78
CA GLU A 403 -34.95 19.33 -27.38
C GLU A 403 -35.25 19.77 -25.95
N VAL A 404 -34.22 20.02 -25.14
CA VAL A 404 -34.33 20.70 -23.85
C VAL A 404 -34.41 22.20 -24.11
N LYS A 405 -35.64 22.73 -24.15
CA LYS A 405 -35.90 24.15 -24.44
C LYS A 405 -35.55 25.02 -23.24
N MET A 406 -34.79 26.08 -23.50
CA MET A 406 -34.41 27.11 -22.53
C MET A 406 -35.23 28.39 -22.75
N VAL A 407 -35.04 29.37 -21.88
CA VAL A 407 -35.63 30.70 -22.05
C VAL A 407 -35.03 31.37 -23.30
N GLY A 408 -35.87 31.98 -24.14
CA GLY A 408 -35.41 32.71 -25.33
C GLY A 408 -35.03 31.83 -26.52
N GLU A 409 -35.73 30.71 -26.73
CA GLU A 409 -35.57 29.78 -27.89
C GLU A 409 -34.20 29.06 -27.99
N LYS A 410 -33.30 29.22 -27.01
CA LYS A 410 -32.06 28.45 -26.90
C LYS A 410 -32.37 26.98 -26.58
N VAL A 411 -31.59 26.06 -27.15
CA VAL A 411 -31.62 24.62 -26.82
C VAL A 411 -30.42 24.29 -25.95
N GLY A 412 -30.65 23.70 -24.76
CA GLY A 412 -29.61 23.34 -23.80
C GLY A 412 -29.06 21.92 -23.97
N GLY A 413 -29.72 21.09 -24.77
CA GLY A 413 -29.39 19.67 -24.93
C GLY A 413 -30.53 18.87 -25.56
N MET A 414 -30.37 17.54 -25.57
CA MET A 414 -31.40 16.58 -25.98
C MET A 414 -31.80 15.71 -24.78
N VAL A 415 -33.09 15.38 -24.67
CA VAL A 415 -33.61 14.46 -23.65
C VAL A 415 -34.43 13.32 -24.25
N ARG A 416 -34.18 12.11 -23.77
CA ARG A 416 -35.07 10.94 -23.92
C ARG A 416 -35.72 10.68 -22.56
N GLU A 417 -37.04 10.70 -22.47
CA GLU A 417 -37.76 10.65 -21.19
C GLU A 417 -39.07 9.84 -21.29
N VAL A 418 -39.37 9.11 -20.21
CA VAL A 418 -40.65 8.47 -19.90
C VAL A 418 -40.94 8.62 -18.41
N GLU A 419 -42.12 8.19 -17.94
CA GLU A 419 -42.41 8.12 -16.50
C GLU A 419 -41.29 7.42 -15.70
N GLY A 420 -40.68 8.17 -14.78
CA GLY A 420 -39.66 7.68 -13.85
C GLY A 420 -38.22 7.69 -14.38
N LEU A 421 -37.95 7.91 -15.67
CA LEU A 421 -36.59 7.93 -16.22
C LEU A 421 -36.40 8.99 -17.31
N SER A 422 -35.43 9.89 -17.10
CA SER A 422 -34.96 10.85 -18.10
C SER A 422 -33.45 10.72 -18.32
N PHE A 423 -33.01 10.58 -19.57
CA PHE A 423 -31.62 10.69 -19.99
C PHE A 423 -31.41 11.97 -20.80
N VAL A 424 -30.51 12.84 -20.34
CA VAL A 424 -30.23 14.16 -20.91
C VAL A 424 -28.79 14.22 -21.37
N ARG A 425 -28.59 14.45 -22.67
CA ARG A 425 -27.32 14.93 -23.23
C ARG A 425 -27.32 16.46 -23.17
N VAL A 426 -26.50 17.04 -22.30
CA VAL A 426 -26.28 18.48 -22.21
C VAL A 426 -25.19 18.87 -23.21
N PHE A 427 -25.49 19.86 -24.06
CA PHE A 427 -24.57 20.33 -25.07
C PHE A 427 -23.47 21.20 -24.47
N ASP A 428 -22.28 21.12 -25.06
CA ASP A 428 -21.15 22.01 -24.79
C ASP A 428 -20.75 22.01 -23.29
N ALA A 429 -20.69 20.82 -22.71
CA ALA A 429 -20.42 20.60 -21.30
C ALA A 429 -19.47 19.42 -21.04
N GLY A 430 -18.40 19.65 -20.26
CA GLY A 430 -17.53 18.60 -19.75
C GLY A 430 -18.08 17.95 -18.47
N HIS A 431 -17.20 17.27 -17.74
CA HIS A 431 -17.54 16.45 -16.56
C HIS A 431 -18.32 17.20 -15.47
N SER A 432 -17.95 18.46 -15.23
CA SER A 432 -18.56 19.37 -14.27
C SER A 432 -19.80 20.07 -14.85
N VAL A 433 -20.77 19.31 -15.38
CA VAL A 433 -21.85 19.77 -16.30
C VAL A 433 -22.48 21.10 -15.90
N TYR A 434 -22.87 21.23 -14.63
CA TYR A 434 -23.48 22.44 -14.11
C TYR A 434 -22.60 23.68 -14.32
N THR A 435 -21.28 23.59 -14.17
CA THR A 435 -20.38 24.74 -14.31
C THR A 435 -20.22 25.17 -15.77
N TYR A 436 -20.37 24.24 -16.72
CA TYR A 436 -20.38 24.55 -18.15
C TYR A 436 -21.71 25.17 -18.60
N GLN A 437 -22.83 24.59 -18.17
CA GLN A 437 -24.19 25.00 -18.59
C GLN A 437 -25.12 25.19 -17.39
N PRO A 438 -24.87 26.18 -16.51
CA PRO A 438 -25.58 26.29 -15.22
C PRO A 438 -27.08 26.56 -15.41
N GLU A 439 -27.44 27.33 -16.43
CA GLU A 439 -28.81 27.60 -16.83
C GLU A 439 -29.55 26.31 -17.24
N ALA A 440 -28.94 25.51 -18.13
CA ALA A 440 -29.56 24.28 -18.64
C ALA A 440 -29.71 23.22 -17.53
N VAL A 441 -28.66 23.02 -16.73
CA VAL A 441 -28.68 22.03 -15.65
C VAL A 441 -29.59 22.47 -14.49
N ASN A 442 -29.67 23.76 -14.16
CA ASN A 442 -30.67 24.26 -13.20
C ASN A 442 -32.10 23.97 -13.68
N GLU A 443 -32.39 24.26 -14.94
CA GLU A 443 -33.74 24.08 -15.47
C GLU A 443 -34.14 22.60 -15.57
N VAL A 444 -33.20 21.71 -15.95
CA VAL A 444 -33.40 20.24 -15.85
C VAL A 444 -33.66 19.82 -14.40
N PHE A 445 -32.83 20.25 -13.44
CA PHE A 445 -33.01 19.97 -12.02
C PHE A 445 -34.39 20.44 -11.53
N ARG A 446 -34.77 21.67 -11.85
CA ARG A 446 -36.04 22.29 -11.45
C ARG A 446 -37.25 21.55 -12.05
N ARG A 447 -37.18 21.12 -13.31
CA ARG A 447 -38.24 20.32 -13.97
C ARG A 447 -38.41 18.96 -13.28
N VAL A 448 -37.33 18.19 -13.14
CA VAL A 448 -37.30 16.86 -12.50
C VAL A 448 -37.81 16.91 -11.06
N MET A 449 -37.34 17.87 -10.26
CA MET A 449 -37.72 18.02 -8.85
C MET A 449 -39.21 18.40 -8.70
N ASN A 450 -39.77 19.16 -9.65
CA ASN A 450 -41.20 19.49 -9.67
C ASN A 450 -42.08 18.46 -10.43
N GLY A 451 -41.53 17.34 -10.92
CA GLY A 451 -42.30 16.32 -11.65
C GLY A 451 -42.80 16.75 -13.03
N ARG A 452 -42.09 17.71 -13.66
CA ARG A 452 -42.39 18.29 -14.96
C ARG A 452 -41.49 17.69 -16.03
N ASP A 453 -41.97 17.63 -17.26
CA ASP A 453 -41.18 17.10 -18.38
C ASP A 453 -39.89 17.90 -18.58
N VAL A 454 -38.79 17.20 -18.84
CA VAL A 454 -37.47 17.81 -18.97
C VAL A 454 -37.35 18.61 -20.27
N ALA A 455 -38.08 18.25 -21.32
CA ALA A 455 -38.03 18.93 -22.61
C ALA A 455 -38.54 20.38 -22.54
N THR A 456 -39.65 20.63 -21.85
CA THR A 456 -40.34 21.94 -21.83
C THR A 456 -40.70 22.47 -20.45
N GLY A 457 -40.93 21.60 -19.47
CA GLY A 457 -41.47 21.96 -18.15
C GLY A 457 -42.97 22.30 -18.14
N GLU A 458 -43.67 22.17 -19.27
CA GLU A 458 -45.07 22.54 -19.46
C GLU A 458 -46.05 21.41 -19.11
N ARG A 459 -45.59 20.16 -19.12
CA ARG A 459 -46.39 18.95 -18.89
C ARG A 459 -45.98 18.26 -17.60
N GLU A 460 -46.92 17.53 -17.01
CA GLU A 460 -46.61 16.57 -15.96
C GLU A 460 -46.22 15.24 -16.61
N VAL A 461 -45.28 14.53 -15.99
CA VAL A 461 -44.79 13.23 -16.49
C VAL A 461 -45.60 12.13 -15.82
N ASP A 462 -46.63 11.65 -16.51
CA ASP A 462 -47.47 10.51 -16.11
C ASP A 462 -47.13 9.22 -16.89
N GLY A 463 -47.73 8.09 -16.53
CA GLY A 463 -47.47 6.79 -17.18
C GLY A 463 -47.85 6.67 -18.65
N GLY A 464 -48.46 7.69 -19.26
CA GLY A 464 -48.65 7.84 -20.70
C GLY A 464 -47.59 8.71 -21.39
N TYR A 465 -46.81 9.49 -20.63
CA TYR A 465 -45.77 10.37 -21.17
C TYR A 465 -44.59 9.59 -21.76
N LYS A 466 -44.19 9.98 -22.97
CA LYS A 466 -42.86 9.75 -23.55
C LYS A 466 -42.46 10.91 -24.45
N THR A 467 -41.16 11.14 -24.61
CA THR A 467 -40.62 12.07 -25.61
C THR A 467 -40.72 11.50 -27.03
N GLU A 468 -40.88 12.39 -28.01
CA GLU A 468 -40.95 12.08 -29.44
C GLU A 468 -39.86 12.84 -30.19
N GLY A 469 -39.25 12.18 -31.20
CA GLY A 469 -38.12 12.73 -31.96
C GLY A 469 -37.22 11.63 -32.56
N PRO A 470 -35.99 11.97 -33.01
CA PRO A 470 -35.04 10.99 -33.53
C PRO A 470 -34.64 9.94 -32.47
N GLN A 471 -34.36 8.72 -32.91
CA GLN A 471 -33.95 7.61 -32.04
C GLN A 471 -32.45 7.60 -31.69
N ASP A 472 -31.65 8.38 -32.41
CA ASP A 472 -30.21 8.53 -32.20
C ASP A 472 -29.84 10.01 -32.42
N VAL A 473 -28.95 10.52 -31.56
CA VAL A 473 -28.40 11.89 -31.63
C VAL A 473 -26.87 11.90 -31.62
N ARG A 474 -26.18 10.75 -31.76
CA ARG A 474 -24.71 10.67 -31.85
C ARG A 474 -24.16 11.38 -33.09
N GLY A 475 -24.96 11.47 -34.15
CA GLY A 475 -24.66 12.30 -35.33
C GLY A 475 -24.91 13.81 -35.17
N LEU A 476 -25.54 14.25 -34.08
CA LEU A 476 -25.81 15.67 -33.82
C LEU A 476 -24.58 16.33 -33.21
N LYS A 477 -23.87 17.12 -34.03
CA LYS A 477 -22.64 17.83 -33.67
C LYS A 477 -22.93 19.23 -33.14
N VAL A 478 -22.10 19.68 -32.21
CA VAL A 478 -22.17 21.01 -31.58
C VAL A 478 -20.78 21.66 -31.74
N LYS A 479 -20.71 22.98 -31.88
CA LYS A 479 -19.41 23.68 -31.84
C LYS A 479 -19.04 23.95 -30.38
N ALA A 480 -17.84 23.54 -29.99
CA ALA A 480 -17.31 23.87 -28.67
C ALA A 480 -17.10 25.38 -28.47
N SER A 481 -17.41 25.89 -27.27
CA SER A 481 -17.04 27.26 -26.85
C SER A 481 -15.55 27.35 -26.53
N GLU A 482 -14.89 28.39 -27.06
CA GLU A 482 -13.44 28.64 -26.89
C GLU A 482 -13.13 29.35 -25.55
N GLY A 483 -11.87 29.24 -25.08
CA GLY A 483 -11.37 30.06 -23.96
C GLY A 483 -11.77 29.60 -22.55
N ARG A 484 -11.83 28.29 -22.30
CA ARG A 484 -12.22 27.72 -21.00
C ARG A 484 -11.08 27.39 -20.04
N ASP A 485 -9.83 27.47 -20.47
CA ASP A 485 -8.70 27.10 -19.62
C ASP A 485 -8.65 27.96 -18.35
N ALA A 486 -8.66 27.33 -17.18
CA ALA A 486 -8.52 28.00 -15.90
C ALA A 486 -7.06 28.30 -15.51
N GLY A 487 -6.08 27.70 -16.20
CA GLY A 487 -4.66 27.86 -15.90
C GLY A 487 -4.18 27.09 -14.66
N CYS A 488 -3.03 27.51 -14.12
CA CYS A 488 -2.24 26.79 -13.10
C CYS A 488 -2.55 27.23 -11.66
N PHE A 489 -2.97 26.29 -10.83
CA PHE A 489 -3.34 26.49 -9.43
C PHE A 489 -2.44 25.73 -8.47
N LEU A 490 -1.95 26.40 -7.42
CA LEU A 490 -1.18 25.77 -6.35
C LEU A 490 -1.98 24.67 -5.61
N ALA A 491 -3.30 24.76 -5.61
CA ALA A 491 -4.19 23.79 -5.01
C ALA A 491 -4.07 22.37 -5.62
N ASP A 492 -3.63 22.26 -6.89
CA ASP A 492 -3.34 20.98 -7.53
C ASP A 492 -2.35 21.17 -8.70
N VAL A 493 -1.08 21.41 -8.35
CA VAL A 493 -0.02 21.72 -9.33
C VAL A 493 0.06 20.64 -10.42
N GLY A 494 0.11 19.36 -10.02
CA GLY A 494 0.26 18.24 -10.95
C GLY A 494 -0.91 18.00 -11.91
N ARG A 495 -2.09 18.60 -11.69
CA ARG A 495 -3.22 18.52 -12.63
C ARG A 495 -3.52 19.81 -13.38
N THR A 496 -2.92 20.94 -12.99
CA THR A 496 -3.29 22.27 -13.51
C THR A 496 -2.13 23.06 -14.11
N CYS A 497 -0.87 22.68 -13.86
CA CYS A 497 0.31 23.45 -14.27
C CYS A 497 1.08 22.73 -15.38
N ASP A 498 1.58 23.48 -16.37
CA ASP A 498 2.47 22.92 -17.40
C ASP A 498 3.91 22.73 -16.90
N GLU A 499 4.74 22.02 -17.65
CA GLU A 499 6.15 21.75 -17.29
C GLU A 499 6.96 23.02 -16.99
N GLY A 500 6.75 24.11 -17.74
CA GLY A 500 7.49 25.36 -17.57
C GLY A 500 7.03 26.15 -16.35
N GLN A 501 5.74 26.05 -16.00
CA GLN A 501 5.19 26.58 -14.76
C GLN A 501 5.66 25.77 -13.55
N ILE A 502 5.75 24.44 -13.67
CA ILE A 502 6.32 23.55 -12.66
C ILE A 502 7.81 23.85 -12.43
N GLU A 503 8.60 24.00 -13.50
CA GLU A 503 10.02 24.40 -13.44
C GLU A 503 10.18 25.76 -12.75
N ALA A 504 9.37 26.76 -13.12
CA ALA A 504 9.39 28.07 -12.48
C ALA A 504 8.99 28.03 -10.99
N LEU A 505 8.05 27.15 -10.60
CA LEU A 505 7.66 26.92 -9.20
C LEU A 505 8.84 26.34 -8.39
N VAL A 506 9.55 25.35 -8.95
CA VAL A 506 10.73 24.74 -8.32
C VAL A 506 11.88 25.75 -8.15
N GLU A 507 12.10 26.60 -9.15
CA GLU A 507 13.13 27.64 -9.10
C GLU A 507 12.73 28.90 -8.31
N GLY A 508 11.50 28.98 -7.81
CA GLY A 508 10.97 30.16 -7.11
C GLY A 508 10.84 31.41 -7.99
N ARG A 509 10.80 31.25 -9.33
CA ARG A 509 10.71 32.32 -10.32
C ARG A 509 9.26 32.68 -10.70
N VAL A 510 8.32 32.49 -9.78
CA VAL A 510 6.88 32.68 -10.02
C VAL A 510 6.31 33.94 -9.37
N ARG A 511 5.33 34.56 -10.05
CA ARG A 511 4.34 35.43 -9.41
C ARG A 511 3.06 34.62 -9.24
N VAL A 512 2.60 34.53 -8.00
CA VAL A 512 1.34 33.86 -7.63
C VAL A 512 0.36 34.89 -7.11
N GLU A 513 -0.85 34.91 -7.65
CA GLU A 513 -1.95 35.77 -7.19
C GLU A 513 -3.18 34.91 -6.92
N ASN A 514 -3.79 35.08 -5.74
CA ASN A 514 -5.00 34.36 -5.32
C ASN A 514 -4.90 32.81 -5.42
N GLY A 515 -3.69 32.27 -5.29
CA GLY A 515 -3.37 30.84 -5.41
C GLY A 515 -3.21 30.30 -6.84
N MET A 516 -3.19 31.18 -7.84
CA MET A 516 -2.93 30.89 -9.26
C MET A 516 -1.54 31.41 -9.66
N VAL A 517 -0.79 30.66 -10.47
CA VAL A 517 0.46 31.15 -11.09
C VAL A 517 0.09 32.08 -12.24
N VAL A 518 0.45 33.36 -12.12
CA VAL A 518 0.18 34.39 -13.16
C VAL A 518 1.43 34.74 -13.97
N GLU A 519 2.63 34.51 -13.41
CA GLU A 519 3.88 34.55 -14.17
C GLU A 519 4.79 33.38 -13.75
N PRO A 520 5.42 32.63 -14.69
CA PRO A 520 5.22 32.75 -16.12
C PRO A 520 3.79 32.33 -16.52
N GLY A 521 3.25 33.01 -17.54
CA GLY A 521 2.07 32.52 -18.25
C GLY A 521 2.35 31.19 -18.93
N ARG A 522 1.30 30.51 -19.37
CA ARG A 522 1.38 29.16 -19.94
C ARG A 522 2.21 29.15 -21.23
N ARG A 523 2.90 28.05 -21.53
CA ARG A 523 3.80 27.93 -22.69
C ARG A 523 3.01 28.07 -24.01
N GLY A 524 2.92 29.29 -24.53
CA GLY A 524 2.17 29.64 -25.74
C GLY A 524 1.25 30.85 -25.59
N GLU A 525 0.95 31.29 -24.36
CA GLU A 525 0.19 32.51 -24.12
C GLU A 525 0.95 33.76 -24.56
N LYS A 526 0.25 34.66 -25.26
CA LYS A 526 0.71 36.03 -25.48
C LYS A 526 0.13 36.89 -24.38
N ASN A 527 0.98 37.48 -23.54
CA ASN A 527 0.55 38.45 -22.53
C ASN A 527 -0.32 39.55 -23.16
N GLN A 528 -1.33 40.03 -22.42
CA GLN A 528 -2.29 41.04 -22.90
C GLN A 528 -1.63 42.37 -23.34
N ASP A 529 -0.40 42.64 -22.89
CA ASP A 529 0.43 43.79 -23.30
C ASP A 529 1.20 43.59 -24.62
N GLY A 530 1.02 42.48 -25.34
CA GLY A 530 1.61 42.24 -26.66
C GLY A 530 3.13 42.06 -26.69
N LYS A 531 3.78 41.92 -25.53
CA LYS A 531 5.19 41.55 -25.41
C LYS A 531 5.31 40.05 -25.16
N ALA A 532 6.15 39.37 -25.94
CA ALA A 532 6.54 38.00 -25.65
C ALA A 532 7.22 37.94 -24.27
N GLY A 533 6.86 36.95 -23.45
CA GLY A 533 7.62 36.66 -22.24
C GLY A 533 9.04 36.25 -22.62
N ASN A 534 10.04 36.74 -21.90
CA ASN A 534 11.45 36.42 -22.13
C ASN A 534 11.73 34.95 -21.76
N GLY A 535 11.44 34.02 -22.68
CA GLY A 535 12.14 32.74 -22.72
C GLY A 535 13.62 33.00 -23.01
N VAL A 536 14.50 32.27 -22.33
CA VAL A 536 15.95 32.42 -22.50
C VAL A 536 16.34 31.97 -23.91
N GLU A 537 16.75 32.93 -24.76
CA GLU A 537 17.30 32.64 -26.08
C GLU A 537 18.68 31.97 -25.94
N ALA A 538 18.84 30.78 -26.53
CA ALA A 538 20.14 30.16 -26.70
C ALA A 538 20.75 30.64 -28.04
N GLU A 539 21.94 31.26 -27.98
CA GLU A 539 22.61 31.83 -29.14
C GLU A 539 23.03 30.76 -30.17
N ASN A 540 22.70 30.99 -31.45
CA ASN A 540 23.22 30.21 -32.57
C ASN A 540 24.46 30.89 -33.18
N GLY A 541 25.48 30.10 -33.52
CA GLY A 541 26.64 30.54 -34.30
C GLY A 541 26.63 29.94 -35.72
N ASP A 542 26.71 30.79 -36.74
CA ASP A 542 26.53 30.44 -38.15
C ASP A 542 27.67 29.62 -38.80
N VAL A 543 27.29 28.69 -39.69
CA VAL A 543 28.04 28.35 -40.91
C VAL A 543 27.06 28.05 -42.06
N GLU A 544 27.10 28.84 -43.14
CA GLU A 544 26.27 28.63 -44.34
C GLU A 544 26.73 27.44 -45.21
N GLY A 545 25.80 26.68 -45.81
CA GLY A 545 26.20 25.52 -46.63
C GLY A 545 25.14 24.72 -47.42
N ARG A 546 24.23 25.38 -48.18
CA ARG A 546 23.40 24.77 -49.27
C ARG A 546 22.76 23.38 -49.06
N GLY A 547 21.49 23.41 -48.63
CA GLY A 547 20.39 22.89 -49.47
C GLY A 547 20.20 21.38 -49.64
N LYS A 548 19.41 20.80 -48.73
CA LYS A 548 18.36 19.78 -49.00
C LYS A 548 17.34 19.81 -47.86
N GLN A 549 16.07 19.52 -48.15
CA GLN A 549 15.07 19.35 -47.09
C GLN A 549 15.31 18.03 -46.37
N GLU A 550 15.77 18.08 -45.13
CA GLU A 550 15.64 16.99 -44.17
C GLU A 550 14.74 17.44 -43.01
N GLN A 551 13.69 16.66 -42.75
CA GLN A 551 12.86 16.83 -41.56
C GLN A 551 13.70 16.44 -40.34
N VAL A 552 13.93 17.38 -39.43
CA VAL A 552 14.48 17.07 -38.11
C VAL A 552 13.41 16.31 -37.33
N LYS A 553 13.46 14.99 -37.39
CA LYS A 553 12.71 14.10 -36.50
C LYS A 553 13.24 14.28 -35.09
N SER A 554 12.44 14.80 -34.17
CA SER A 554 12.66 14.61 -32.74
C SER A 554 12.61 13.11 -32.46
N ALA A 555 13.74 12.52 -32.07
CA ALA A 555 13.88 11.08 -31.86
C ALA A 555 13.20 10.65 -30.56
N GLY A 556 11.87 10.56 -30.57
CA GLY A 556 11.18 9.59 -29.73
C GLY A 556 11.61 8.20 -30.17
N ALA A 557 12.41 7.52 -29.34
CA ALA A 557 12.88 6.17 -29.62
C ALA A 557 11.73 5.17 -29.43
N VAL A 558 10.90 5.04 -30.46
CA VAL A 558 10.04 3.88 -30.66
C VAL A 558 10.95 2.66 -30.77
N MET A 559 10.85 1.71 -29.84
CA MET A 559 11.36 0.36 -30.07
C MET A 559 10.22 -0.46 -30.67
N GLU A 560 10.30 -0.73 -31.97
CA GLU A 560 9.36 -1.59 -32.69
C GLU A 560 9.48 -3.04 -32.20
N ILE A 561 8.40 -3.63 -31.70
CA ILE A 561 8.22 -5.08 -31.69
C ILE A 561 6.79 -5.42 -32.12
N VAL A 562 6.57 -5.53 -33.42
CA VAL A 562 5.43 -6.26 -34.00
C VAL A 562 5.98 -7.20 -35.09
N GLY A 563 5.76 -8.51 -34.92
CA GLY A 563 5.90 -9.47 -36.01
C GLY A 563 7.14 -10.37 -36.01
N MET A 564 7.31 -11.22 -34.99
CA MET A 564 7.88 -12.56 -35.22
C MET A 564 6.90 -13.62 -34.72
N ALA A 565 6.51 -14.52 -35.63
CA ALA A 565 5.74 -15.73 -35.31
C ALA A 565 6.64 -16.75 -34.57
N PRO A 566 6.09 -17.80 -33.91
CA PRO A 566 6.79 -18.51 -32.85
C PRO A 566 7.87 -19.46 -33.39
N ALA A 567 9.11 -19.00 -33.41
CA ALA A 567 10.31 -19.83 -33.49
C ALA A 567 11.54 -19.04 -33.00
N ALA A 568 12.30 -19.60 -32.04
CA ALA A 568 13.54 -19.10 -31.45
C ALA A 568 13.46 -18.14 -30.24
N LEU A 569 12.99 -18.67 -29.09
CA LEU A 569 13.60 -18.33 -27.80
C LEU A 569 14.02 -19.61 -27.07
N SER A 570 15.12 -20.17 -27.59
CA SER A 570 15.86 -21.22 -26.92
C SER A 570 16.91 -20.64 -25.99
N GLN A 571 16.97 -21.19 -24.78
CA GLN A 571 18.09 -21.12 -23.81
C GLN A 571 18.26 -19.84 -22.97
N ASN A 572 18.16 -20.07 -21.64
CA ASN A 572 18.78 -19.34 -20.51
C ASN A 572 18.12 -18.02 -20.07
N SER A 573 17.95 -17.70 -18.77
CA SER A 573 17.89 -18.44 -17.49
C SER A 573 17.24 -17.48 -16.46
N ARG A 574 16.50 -17.94 -15.43
CA ARG A 574 15.71 -17.07 -14.50
C ARG A 574 15.97 -17.40 -13.02
N TRP A 575 15.55 -16.54 -12.07
CA TRP A 575 15.71 -16.79 -10.61
C TRP A 575 14.36 -16.80 -9.83
N LEU A 576 14.42 -16.80 -8.49
CA LEU A 576 13.51 -17.56 -7.60
C LEU A 576 12.60 -16.74 -6.64
N HIS A 577 11.49 -17.37 -6.25
CA HIS A 577 10.60 -16.98 -5.14
C HIS A 577 10.40 -18.13 -4.13
N VAL A 578 10.41 -17.83 -2.81
CA VAL A 578 9.78 -18.66 -1.75
C VAL A 578 9.31 -17.77 -0.59
N LEU A 579 8.04 -17.85 -0.20
CA LEU A 579 7.63 -17.59 1.19
C LEU A 579 6.37 -18.38 1.58
N LEU A 580 6.27 -18.70 2.87
CA LEU A 580 5.24 -19.55 3.49
C LEU A 580 4.07 -18.71 4.03
N VAL A 581 2.86 -18.95 3.53
CA VAL A 581 1.62 -18.63 4.25
C VAL A 581 1.30 -19.78 5.21
N GLY A 582 0.69 -19.45 6.35
CA GLY A 582 0.16 -20.41 7.31
C GLY A 582 -1.28 -20.02 7.63
N SER A 583 -2.24 -20.62 6.94
CA SER A 583 -3.68 -20.42 7.17
C SER A 583 -4.27 -21.66 7.84
N CYS A 584 -4.86 -21.51 9.02
CA CYS A 584 -5.65 -22.58 9.62
C CYS A 584 -7.06 -22.60 9.03
N GLU A 585 -7.40 -23.62 8.26
CA GLU A 585 -8.78 -23.94 7.91
C GLU A 585 -9.56 -24.45 9.14
N TRP A 586 -10.87 -24.21 9.17
CA TRP A 586 -11.83 -25.11 9.82
C TRP A 586 -13.08 -25.29 8.95
N GLY A 587 -13.17 -26.46 8.33
CA GLY A 587 -14.38 -27.01 7.70
C GLY A 587 -15.37 -27.64 8.70
N PRO A 588 -16.49 -28.19 8.23
CA PRO A 588 -17.79 -27.75 8.78
C PRO A 588 -18.63 -28.84 9.49
N SER A 589 -19.75 -28.42 10.10
CA SER A 589 -21.13 -28.97 9.91
C SER A 589 -22.03 -29.18 11.16
N ILE A 590 -23.19 -28.50 11.11
CA ILE A 590 -24.58 -28.98 11.42
C ILE A 590 -25.17 -28.96 12.87
N SER A 591 -26.36 -28.34 12.91
CA SER A 591 -27.58 -28.55 13.74
C SER A 591 -27.97 -27.58 14.90
N LEU A 592 -29.25 -27.23 14.89
CA LEU A 592 -30.10 -26.42 15.81
C LEU A 592 -31.33 -27.29 16.19
N PRO A 593 -32.33 -26.82 16.96
CA PRO A 593 -32.39 -26.19 18.30
C PRO A 593 -33.24 -27.12 19.24
N PRO A 594 -34.30 -26.75 20.02
CA PRO A 594 -34.66 -25.55 20.81
C PRO A 594 -35.11 -25.82 22.29
N SER A 595 -35.42 -24.74 23.03
CA SER A 595 -36.44 -24.65 24.13
C SER A 595 -36.17 -25.32 25.51
N ALA A 596 -36.79 -24.91 26.64
CA ALA A 596 -37.35 -23.63 27.13
C ALA A 596 -37.76 -23.74 28.65
N ILE A 597 -38.36 -22.68 29.22
CA ILE A 597 -39.30 -22.64 30.38
C ILE A 597 -38.73 -22.42 31.82
N CYS A 598 -38.87 -21.15 32.24
CA CYS A 598 -39.49 -20.60 33.46
C CYS A 598 -39.55 -21.39 34.80
N LYS A 599 -39.19 -20.69 35.90
CA LYS A 599 -40.01 -20.29 37.09
C LYS A 599 -39.14 -20.21 38.38
N SER A 600 -39.46 -19.48 39.45
CA SER A 600 -40.13 -18.17 39.71
C SER A 600 -40.39 -18.02 41.24
N PHE A 601 -40.61 -16.79 41.75
CA PHE A 601 -41.26 -16.46 43.05
C PHE A 601 -40.46 -16.81 44.35
N ASN A 602 -40.00 -15.80 45.11
CA ASN A 602 -40.62 -15.07 46.26
C ASN A 602 -40.05 -15.59 47.60
N ASP A 603 -40.08 -14.92 48.76
CA ASP A 603 -40.60 -13.64 49.28
C ASP A 603 -39.50 -13.05 50.20
N GLY A 604 -39.47 -11.81 50.69
CA GLY A 604 -40.41 -10.70 50.66
C GLY A 604 -40.32 -9.88 51.96
N LYS A 605 -40.57 -8.56 51.91
CA LYS A 605 -40.75 -7.61 53.05
C LYS A 605 -39.50 -7.35 53.94
N GLY A 606 -39.15 -6.13 54.34
CA GLY A 606 -39.67 -4.78 54.03
C GLY A 606 -39.46 -3.81 55.21
N SER A 607 -39.52 -2.49 54.96
CA SER A 607 -39.70 -1.39 55.96
C SER A 607 -38.60 -1.16 57.04
N ARG A 608 -38.33 0.05 57.58
CA ARG A 608 -38.57 1.48 57.20
C ARG A 608 -37.84 2.39 58.25
N LEU A 609 -37.69 3.70 57.97
CA LEU A 609 -37.41 4.83 58.91
C LEU A 609 -35.97 4.88 59.52
N ILE A 610 -35.13 5.89 59.22
CA ILE A 610 -35.15 7.34 59.59
C ILE A 610 -34.87 7.60 61.08
N TYR A 611 -33.70 8.19 61.41
CA TYR A 611 -33.61 9.56 61.98
C TYR A 611 -32.18 10.13 61.99
N GLU A 612 -32.08 11.45 61.93
CA GLU A 612 -30.86 12.26 61.94
C GLU A 612 -30.26 12.42 63.35
N LYS A 613 -28.95 12.68 63.44
CA LYS A 613 -28.45 13.97 63.97
C LYS A 613 -26.95 14.18 63.79
N GLU A 614 -26.57 15.44 63.60
CA GLU A 614 -25.19 15.90 63.47
C GLU A 614 -24.46 16.04 64.83
N SER A 615 -23.14 16.24 64.72
CA SER A 615 -22.37 17.29 65.42
C SER A 615 -21.34 16.89 66.50
N THR A 616 -20.09 17.28 66.18
CA THR A 616 -18.96 17.69 67.06
C THR A 616 -18.08 16.69 67.84
N ARG A 617 -16.84 16.55 67.32
CA ARG A 617 -15.51 16.77 67.97
C ARG A 617 -15.34 16.33 69.45
N MET A 618 -14.40 15.45 69.83
CA MET A 618 -12.94 15.72 69.80
C MET A 618 -12.05 14.46 70.01
N ALA A 619 -10.84 14.54 69.42
CA ALA A 619 -9.53 13.98 69.83
C ALA A 619 -9.34 12.54 70.39
N SER A 620 -8.49 11.80 69.66
CA SER A 620 -7.77 10.53 69.91
C SER A 620 -7.20 10.31 71.33
N PRO A 621 -6.93 9.04 71.70
CA PRO A 621 -5.52 8.58 71.66
C PRO A 621 -5.37 7.17 70.98
N PRO A 622 -4.25 6.40 71.09
CA PRO A 622 -3.41 6.13 69.92
C PRO A 622 -3.59 4.73 69.30
N ARG A 623 -3.27 4.60 68.00
CA ARG A 623 -3.27 3.31 67.29
C ARG A 623 -2.18 2.36 67.81
N SER A 624 -2.57 1.21 68.38
CA SER A 624 -1.61 0.14 68.73
C SER A 624 -0.92 -0.42 67.48
N ALA A 625 0.41 -0.59 67.54
CA ALA A 625 1.22 -1.00 66.39
C ALA A 625 0.84 -2.39 65.82
N ARG A 626 0.80 -2.50 64.48
CA ARG A 626 0.55 -3.75 63.74
C ARG A 626 1.81 -4.63 63.78
N SER A 627 1.68 -5.93 64.05
CA SER A 627 2.83 -6.83 63.95
C SER A 627 3.22 -7.05 62.48
N LYS A 628 4.52 -6.91 62.17
CA LYS A 628 5.05 -7.04 60.81
C LYS A 628 5.23 -8.49 60.36
N ARG A 629 5.08 -9.48 61.26
CA ARG A 629 5.29 -10.91 60.99
C ARG A 629 4.06 -11.77 61.32
N GLY A 630 2.90 -11.16 61.59
CA GLY A 630 1.65 -11.86 61.84
C GLY A 630 1.17 -12.69 60.64
N CYS A 631 0.38 -13.74 60.92
CA CYS A 631 -0.19 -14.57 59.87
C CYS A 631 -1.11 -13.76 58.95
N ILE A 632 -1.29 -14.24 57.72
CA ILE A 632 -2.05 -13.53 56.68
C ILE A 632 -3.48 -13.27 57.15
N THR A 633 -4.16 -14.28 57.72
CA THR A 633 -5.53 -14.17 58.24
C THR A 633 -5.70 -13.10 59.32
N CYS A 634 -4.77 -13.01 60.29
CA CYS A 634 -4.82 -11.98 61.34
C CYS A 634 -4.53 -10.58 60.78
N ARG A 635 -3.62 -10.46 59.81
CA ARG A 635 -3.33 -9.20 59.11
C ARG A 635 -4.54 -8.69 58.33
N ILE A 636 -5.21 -9.55 57.56
CA ILE A 636 -6.47 -9.22 56.85
C ILE A 636 -7.52 -8.74 57.85
N ARG A 637 -7.72 -9.48 58.94
CA ARG A 637 -8.65 -9.13 60.04
C ARG A 637 -8.21 -7.92 60.87
N ARG A 638 -7.04 -7.33 60.58
CA ARG A 638 -6.44 -6.18 61.30
C ARG A 638 -6.31 -6.39 62.82
N VAL A 639 -6.20 -7.65 63.28
CA VAL A 639 -5.98 -8.01 64.69
C VAL A 639 -4.53 -8.41 64.92
N LYS A 640 -3.97 -8.08 66.09
CA LYS A 640 -2.61 -8.53 66.46
C LYS A 640 -2.55 -10.07 66.46
N CYS A 641 -1.63 -10.63 65.69
CA CYS A 641 -1.33 -12.06 65.68
C CYS A 641 -0.41 -12.39 66.86
N ASP A 642 -0.52 -13.61 67.40
CA ASP A 642 0.40 -14.18 68.39
C ASP A 642 1.60 -14.91 67.78
N GLU A 643 1.69 -14.96 66.44
CA GLU A 643 2.84 -15.44 65.64
C GLU A 643 3.25 -16.91 65.84
N THR A 644 2.44 -17.68 66.56
CA THR A 644 2.57 -19.13 66.75
C THR A 644 2.39 -19.91 65.43
N ARG A 645 3.14 -21.00 65.28
CA ARG A 645 3.23 -21.82 64.06
C ARG A 645 2.90 -23.29 64.38
N PRO A 646 2.28 -24.06 63.47
CA PRO A 646 1.95 -23.68 62.08
C PRO A 646 0.74 -22.76 61.93
N GLN A 647 -0.19 -22.76 62.89
CA GLN A 647 -1.39 -21.92 62.90
C GLN A 647 -1.41 -21.06 64.17
N CYS A 648 -1.89 -19.81 64.07
CA CYS A 648 -1.91 -18.92 65.23
C CYS A 648 -3.11 -19.18 66.15
N THR A 649 -2.90 -19.11 67.46
CA THR A 649 -3.92 -19.45 68.47
C THR A 649 -5.18 -18.58 68.34
N ARG A 650 -5.04 -17.34 67.86
CA ARG A 650 -6.18 -16.43 67.60
C ARG A 650 -7.05 -16.82 66.40
N CYS A 651 -6.53 -17.55 65.42
CA CYS A 651 -7.35 -18.12 64.35
C CYS A 651 -8.05 -19.38 64.86
N THR A 652 -7.32 -20.28 65.52
CA THR A 652 -7.85 -21.55 66.05
C THR A 652 -8.98 -21.33 67.06
N LYS A 653 -8.79 -20.46 68.07
CA LYS A 653 -9.86 -20.13 69.05
C LYS A 653 -11.05 -19.37 68.44
N ALA A 654 -10.89 -18.76 67.28
CA ALA A 654 -11.98 -18.10 66.55
C ALA A 654 -12.70 -19.05 65.57
N GLY A 655 -12.36 -20.35 65.57
CA GLY A 655 -12.96 -21.35 64.68
C GLY A 655 -12.61 -21.14 63.20
N ARG A 656 -11.44 -20.57 62.88
CA ARG A 656 -11.05 -20.24 61.51
C ARG A 656 -9.69 -20.81 61.13
N THR A 657 -9.59 -21.29 59.90
CA THR A 657 -8.33 -21.69 59.26
C THR A 657 -7.33 -20.54 59.26
N CYS A 658 -6.04 -20.86 59.39
CA CYS A 658 -4.96 -19.89 59.46
C CYS A 658 -4.05 -20.04 58.24
N ASP A 659 -4.03 -19.04 57.37
CA ASP A 659 -3.40 -19.05 56.03
C ASP A 659 -1.86 -18.91 56.06
N GLY A 660 -1.23 -19.28 57.18
CA GLY A 660 0.22 -19.25 57.35
C GLY A 660 0.86 -17.86 57.33
N TYR A 661 2.16 -17.84 56.99
CA TYR A 661 3.06 -16.69 57.08
C TYR A 661 3.85 -16.55 55.77
N ALA A 662 3.94 -15.34 55.23
CA ALA A 662 4.68 -15.08 53.99
C ALA A 662 6.19 -15.32 54.13
N ALA A 663 6.81 -15.90 53.09
CA ALA A 663 8.24 -16.15 53.03
C ALA A 663 9.05 -14.89 52.70
N THR A 664 10.23 -14.75 53.30
CA THR A 664 11.14 -13.60 53.11
C THR A 664 12.30 -13.95 52.20
N SER A 665 12.49 -13.17 51.13
CA SER A 665 13.76 -13.04 50.39
C SER A 665 14.33 -11.62 50.52
N SER A 666 15.62 -11.47 50.23
CA SER A 666 16.51 -10.40 50.73
C SER A 666 16.38 -9.04 50.01
N GLN A 667 16.47 -7.95 50.76
CA GLN A 667 16.63 -6.58 50.25
C GLN A 667 18.07 -6.08 50.45
N LEU A 668 18.66 -5.48 49.39
CA LEU A 668 19.91 -4.71 49.46
C LEU A 668 19.71 -3.39 50.21
N SER A 669 20.78 -2.80 50.73
CA SER A 669 20.70 -1.57 51.52
C SER A 669 20.57 -0.31 50.66
N GLY A 670 19.96 0.75 51.22
CA GLY A 670 19.72 2.00 50.49
C GLY A 670 20.98 2.73 50.00
N ARG A 671 22.18 2.42 50.55
CA ARG A 671 23.45 2.94 50.03
C ARG A 671 23.94 2.19 48.79
N GLU A 672 23.72 0.88 48.74
CA GLU A 672 24.03 0.07 47.55
C GLU A 672 23.07 0.39 46.41
N LEU A 673 21.79 0.59 46.72
CA LEU A 673 20.79 1.08 45.75
C LEU A 673 21.17 2.47 45.21
N ALA A 674 21.58 3.40 46.09
CA ALA A 674 22.03 4.72 45.67
C ALA A 674 23.30 4.69 44.79
N ALA A 675 24.24 3.77 45.06
CA ALA A 675 25.44 3.59 44.24
C ALA A 675 25.11 2.99 42.85
N ALA A 676 24.23 1.98 42.80
CA ALA A 676 23.75 1.39 41.54
C ALA A 676 22.97 2.41 40.70
N VAL A 677 22.08 3.20 41.31
CA VAL A 677 21.37 4.30 40.64
C VAL A 677 22.32 5.38 40.13
N LYS A 678 23.45 5.62 40.81
CA LYS A 678 24.47 6.58 40.35
C LYS A 678 25.28 6.07 39.15
N MET A 679 25.44 4.76 38.98
CA MET A 679 25.99 4.15 37.76
C MET A 679 24.96 4.08 36.61
N LEU A 680 23.66 4.23 36.90
CA LEU A 680 22.58 4.25 35.90
C LEU A 680 22.24 5.66 35.39
N GLN A 681 23.02 6.69 35.70
CA GLN A 681 22.78 8.06 35.20
C GLN A 681 23.25 8.27 33.75
N VAL A 682 22.56 7.62 32.81
CA VAL A 682 22.22 8.19 31.50
C VAL A 682 20.71 8.04 31.34
N VAL A 683 19.96 8.99 31.89
CA VAL A 683 18.50 9.01 31.81
C VAL A 683 18.08 9.67 30.50
N GLY A 684 18.12 8.89 29.42
CA GLY A 684 17.56 9.27 28.11
C GLY A 684 16.03 9.17 28.08
N PRO A 685 15.37 9.71 27.02
CA PRO A 685 13.90 9.70 26.88
C PRO A 685 13.25 8.32 27.01
N ALA A 686 13.94 7.25 26.61
CA ALA A 686 13.48 5.87 26.80
C ALA A 686 13.10 5.56 28.26
N ALA A 687 13.74 6.18 29.26
CA ALA A 687 13.40 5.98 30.66
C ALA A 687 12.01 6.54 31.07
N ARG A 688 11.46 7.52 30.33
CA ARG A 688 10.07 7.99 30.54
C ARG A 688 9.06 6.97 30.00
N VAL A 689 9.32 6.40 28.82
CA VAL A 689 8.51 5.31 28.24
C VAL A 689 8.59 4.04 29.10
N LEU A 690 9.79 3.72 29.61
CA LEU A 690 10.01 2.61 30.56
C LEU A 690 9.40 2.86 31.94
N GLY A 691 9.04 4.10 32.28
CA GLY A 691 8.32 4.44 33.51
C GLY A 691 6.88 3.92 33.52
N GLU A 692 6.27 3.77 32.34
CA GLU A 692 4.99 3.08 32.15
C GLU A 692 5.19 1.58 31.88
N ALA A 693 6.29 1.20 31.23
CA ALA A 693 6.62 -0.20 30.91
C ALA A 693 7.20 -1.02 32.08
N VAL A 694 6.48 -1.05 33.21
CA VAL A 694 6.70 -2.09 34.23
C VAL A 694 5.96 -3.36 33.80
N LEU A 695 6.69 -4.30 33.18
CA LEU A 695 6.25 -5.64 32.75
C LEU A 695 5.32 -5.68 31.52
N THR A 696 5.71 -5.05 30.39
CA THR A 696 5.04 -5.23 29.08
C THR A 696 5.78 -6.21 28.16
N GLU A 697 5.06 -6.84 27.23
CA GLU A 697 5.62 -7.77 26.23
C GLU A 697 6.58 -7.07 25.25
N ASP A 698 6.46 -5.74 25.06
CA ASP A 698 7.38 -4.93 24.24
C ASP A 698 8.78 -4.86 24.84
N SER A 699 8.90 -4.62 26.16
CA SER A 699 10.20 -4.65 26.84
C SER A 699 10.87 -6.01 26.75
N ALA A 700 10.09 -7.10 26.83
CA ALA A 700 10.59 -8.45 26.63
C ALA A 700 11.08 -8.71 25.19
N CYS A 701 10.41 -8.14 24.18
CA CYS A 701 10.86 -8.18 22.78
C CYS A 701 12.13 -7.35 22.55
N PHE A 702 12.28 -6.18 23.17
CA PHE A 702 13.53 -5.40 23.11
C PHE A 702 14.70 -6.10 23.82
N ASP A 703 14.48 -6.66 25.00
CA ASP A 703 15.49 -7.46 25.69
C ASP A 703 15.88 -8.70 24.86
N PHE A 704 14.93 -9.32 24.17
CA PHE A 704 15.22 -10.43 23.25
C PHE A 704 16.03 -9.98 22.02
N PHE A 705 15.74 -8.79 21.47
CA PHE A 705 16.57 -8.19 20.42
C PHE A 705 18.02 -7.98 20.90
N ARG A 706 18.20 -7.34 22.07
CA ARG A 706 19.53 -7.04 22.63
C ARG A 706 20.32 -8.29 23.00
N MET A 707 19.68 -9.29 23.61
CA MET A 707 20.36 -10.47 24.16
C MET A 707 20.50 -11.62 23.15
N CYS A 708 19.58 -11.74 22.19
CA CYS A 708 19.51 -12.88 21.27
C CYS A 708 19.76 -12.45 19.81
N THR A 709 18.99 -11.50 19.27
CA THR A 709 19.12 -11.09 17.85
C THR A 709 20.50 -10.52 17.55
N VAL A 710 20.94 -9.51 18.32
CA VAL A 710 22.23 -8.83 18.12
C VAL A 710 23.42 -9.79 18.17
N ALA A 711 23.37 -10.75 19.11
CA ALA A 711 24.41 -11.76 19.29
C ALA A 711 24.50 -12.73 18.09
N MET A 712 23.37 -13.13 17.51
CA MET A 712 23.32 -14.09 16.40
C MET A 712 23.59 -13.46 15.03
N THR A 713 23.26 -12.18 14.85
CA THR A 713 23.52 -11.41 13.62
C THR A 713 25.00 -11.12 13.40
N SER A 714 25.80 -11.05 14.47
CA SER A 714 27.22 -10.64 14.40
C SER A 714 28.22 -11.81 14.29
N THR A 715 27.77 -13.05 14.01
CA THR A 715 28.60 -14.27 14.15
C THR A 715 29.50 -14.59 12.96
N ALA A 716 29.00 -14.41 11.74
CA ALA A 716 29.78 -14.59 10.50
C ALA A 716 30.55 -13.32 10.14
N PHE A 717 29.86 -12.18 10.19
CA PHE A 717 30.39 -10.89 9.79
C PHE A 717 30.14 -9.84 10.90
N PRO A 718 31.05 -9.72 11.89
CA PRO A 718 30.92 -8.77 12.99
C PRO A 718 30.66 -7.35 12.47
N ALA A 719 29.56 -6.75 12.93
CA ALA A 719 29.20 -5.38 12.64
C ALA A 719 29.08 -4.60 13.97
N PRO A 720 29.90 -3.55 14.18
CA PRO A 720 29.70 -2.61 15.27
C PRO A 720 28.30 -1.98 15.27
N PHE A 721 27.63 -1.93 14.12
CA PHE A 721 26.25 -1.46 13.97
C PHE A 721 25.28 -2.15 14.95
N TRP A 722 25.08 -3.46 14.82
CA TRP A 722 24.12 -4.21 15.64
C TRP A 722 24.53 -4.33 17.11
N SER A 723 25.83 -4.48 17.36
CA SER A 723 26.37 -4.73 18.71
C SER A 723 26.55 -3.47 19.56
N ARG A 724 26.56 -2.28 18.95
CA ARG A 724 26.81 -1.01 19.63
C ARG A 724 25.91 0.12 19.16
N HIS A 725 25.98 0.52 17.89
CA HIS A 725 25.32 1.76 17.41
C HIS A 725 23.80 1.70 17.57
N VAL A 726 23.16 0.63 17.08
CA VAL A 726 21.70 0.49 17.15
C VAL A 726 21.19 0.44 18.60
N LEU A 727 21.98 -0.14 19.52
CA LEU A 727 21.63 -0.21 20.94
C LEU A 727 21.82 1.13 21.64
N GLN A 728 22.91 1.86 21.32
CA GLN A 728 23.16 3.21 21.84
C GLN A 728 22.05 4.17 21.41
N VAL A 729 21.70 4.17 20.12
CA VAL A 729 20.64 5.03 19.59
C VAL A 729 19.26 4.57 20.06
N ALA A 730 18.97 3.27 20.21
CA ALA A 730 17.71 2.80 20.81
C ALA A 730 17.52 3.20 22.29
N HIS A 731 18.57 3.64 22.99
CA HIS A 731 18.46 4.14 24.36
C HIS A 731 18.15 5.65 24.45
N SER A 732 18.43 6.42 23.39
CA SER A 732 18.04 7.84 23.27
C SER A 732 16.75 8.01 22.45
N GLU A 733 16.64 7.32 21.32
CA GLU A 733 15.63 7.51 20.29
C GLU A 733 14.52 6.44 20.34
N PRO A 734 13.28 6.82 20.69
CA PRO A 734 12.19 5.85 20.81
C PRO A 734 11.79 5.19 19.48
N ALA A 735 12.05 5.83 18.34
CA ALA A 735 11.78 5.25 17.02
C ALA A 735 12.67 4.02 16.75
N VAL A 736 13.97 4.16 16.99
CA VAL A 736 14.96 3.06 16.86
C VAL A 736 14.66 1.97 17.89
N TRP A 737 14.23 2.34 19.10
CA TRP A 737 13.74 1.38 20.09
C TRP A 737 12.55 0.55 19.57
N ARG A 738 11.53 1.18 18.97
CA ARG A 738 10.37 0.47 18.41
C ARG A 738 10.75 -0.44 17.24
N ALA A 739 11.62 0.01 16.35
CA ALA A 739 12.13 -0.86 15.28
C ALA A 739 12.88 -2.08 15.85
N ALA A 740 13.65 -1.91 16.92
CA ALA A 740 14.30 -3.00 17.63
C ALA A 740 13.31 -3.95 18.33
N VAL A 741 12.22 -3.43 18.90
CA VAL A 741 11.10 -4.26 19.40
C VAL A 741 10.46 -5.06 18.26
N ALA A 742 10.26 -4.45 17.08
CA ALA A 742 9.67 -5.12 15.91
C ALA A 742 10.53 -6.31 15.46
N VAL A 743 11.84 -6.11 15.27
CA VAL A 743 12.79 -7.19 14.94
C VAL A 743 12.85 -8.24 16.06
N GLY A 744 12.82 -7.81 17.33
CA GLY A 744 12.75 -8.73 18.49
C GLY A 744 11.50 -9.61 18.48
N ALA A 745 10.33 -9.05 18.15
CA ALA A 745 9.09 -9.79 18.00
C ALA A 745 9.13 -10.76 16.80
N LEU A 746 9.70 -10.36 15.66
CA LEU A 746 9.89 -11.25 14.50
C LEU A 746 10.83 -12.43 14.81
N HIS A 747 11.88 -12.22 15.61
CA HIS A 747 12.72 -13.31 16.10
C HIS A 747 11.95 -14.25 17.05
N ARG A 748 11.12 -13.71 17.96
CA ARG A 748 10.28 -14.53 18.85
C ARG A 748 9.18 -15.29 18.11
N ARG A 749 8.66 -14.75 17.00
CA ARG A 749 7.79 -15.44 16.04
C ARG A 749 8.48 -16.66 15.43
N TRP A 750 9.73 -16.51 14.96
CA TRP A 750 10.55 -17.62 14.45
C TRP A 750 10.74 -18.72 15.50
N GLU A 751 11.17 -18.34 16.70
CA GLU A 751 11.42 -19.28 17.81
C GLU A 751 10.17 -20.01 18.30
N SER A 752 8.99 -19.39 18.17
CA SER A 752 7.71 -20.04 18.48
C SER A 752 7.39 -21.14 17.46
N ARG A 753 7.58 -20.87 16.16
CA ARG A 753 7.44 -21.87 15.08
C ARG A 753 8.48 -22.99 15.16
N SER A 754 9.73 -22.67 15.45
CA SER A 754 10.82 -23.67 15.55
C SER A 754 10.60 -24.68 16.68
N LYS A 755 10.04 -24.26 17.81
CA LYS A 755 9.70 -25.16 18.95
C LYS A 755 8.56 -26.13 18.66
N ILE A 756 7.72 -25.84 17.65
CA ILE A 756 6.69 -26.75 17.16
C ILE A 756 7.33 -27.81 16.25
N ARG A 757 8.21 -27.39 15.32
CA ARG A 757 8.88 -28.27 14.35
C ARG A 757 9.91 -29.24 14.96
N LEU A 758 10.52 -28.89 16.09
CA LEU A 758 11.59 -29.69 16.75
C LEU A 758 11.07 -30.79 17.71
N ARG A 759 9.77 -31.00 17.87
CA ARG A 759 9.23 -32.07 18.74
C ARG A 759 8.88 -33.32 17.93
N PRO A 760 9.57 -34.47 18.14
CA PRO A 760 8.99 -35.76 17.81
C PRO A 760 7.70 -35.93 18.63
N ASN A 761 6.67 -36.46 17.99
CA ASN A 761 5.30 -36.53 18.52
C ASN A 761 5.25 -37.10 19.96
N PRO A 762 5.03 -36.28 21.02
CA PRO A 762 5.02 -36.78 22.39
C PRO A 762 3.67 -37.42 22.67
N ILE A 763 3.62 -38.73 22.55
CA ILE A 763 2.53 -39.52 23.09
C ILE A 763 2.50 -39.24 24.61
N HIS A 764 1.42 -38.62 25.09
CA HIS A 764 1.16 -38.19 26.48
C HIS A 764 1.84 -36.90 27.01
N SER A 765 1.42 -35.72 26.52
CA SER A 765 1.42 -34.51 27.37
C SER A 765 0.19 -33.63 27.17
N GLU A 766 -0.77 -33.69 28.10
CA GLU A 766 -2.05 -32.96 28.09
C GLU A 766 -1.91 -31.45 28.46
N ARG A 767 -0.91 -30.75 27.91
CA ARG A 767 -0.80 -29.30 28.04
C ARG A 767 -0.67 -28.67 26.65
N PRO A 768 -1.69 -27.93 26.17
CA PRO A 768 -1.57 -27.20 24.92
C PRO A 768 -0.46 -26.16 25.05
N VAL A 769 0.49 -26.19 24.12
CA VAL A 769 1.46 -25.11 23.95
C VAL A 769 0.70 -23.97 23.28
N LEU A 770 0.56 -22.81 23.95
CA LEU A 770 0.00 -21.63 23.29
C LEU A 770 0.93 -21.21 22.15
N ASP A 771 0.40 -21.21 20.93
CA ASP A 771 1.07 -20.56 19.81
C ASP A 771 0.90 -19.04 19.92
N LYS A 772 2.02 -18.33 20.11
CA LYS A 772 2.08 -16.86 20.13
C LYS A 772 2.52 -16.27 18.77
N THR A 773 2.60 -17.07 17.72
CA THR A 773 3.05 -16.63 16.37
C THR A 773 2.22 -15.45 15.84
N GLU A 774 0.89 -15.50 15.98
CA GLU A 774 -0.01 -14.42 15.55
C GLU A 774 0.19 -13.15 16.40
N GLU A 775 0.28 -13.31 17.72
CA GLU A 775 0.52 -12.21 18.68
C GLU A 775 1.84 -11.48 18.37
N PHE A 776 2.93 -12.22 18.17
CA PHE A 776 4.22 -11.62 17.79
C PHE A 776 4.21 -11.03 16.37
N THR A 777 3.40 -11.56 15.45
CA THR A 777 3.24 -10.96 14.11
C THR A 777 2.53 -9.60 14.21
N LYS A 778 1.43 -9.53 14.97
CA LYS A 778 0.70 -8.30 15.23
C LYS A 778 1.57 -7.27 15.95
N GLN A 779 2.29 -7.69 17.00
CA GLN A 779 3.22 -6.84 17.74
C GLN A 779 4.35 -6.31 16.84
N ALA A 780 4.96 -7.18 16.01
CA ALA A 780 5.99 -6.77 15.06
C ALA A 780 5.49 -5.69 14.10
N MET A 781 4.35 -5.91 13.45
CA MET A 781 3.79 -4.94 12.49
C MET A 781 3.39 -3.63 13.17
N GLN A 782 2.78 -3.68 14.36
CA GLN A 782 2.46 -2.48 15.14
C GLN A 782 3.70 -1.64 15.46
N GLN A 783 4.79 -2.27 15.89
CA GLN A 783 6.02 -1.57 16.26
C GLN A 783 6.81 -1.11 15.03
N TYR A 784 6.78 -1.86 13.92
CA TYR A 784 7.37 -1.47 12.63
C TYR A 784 6.71 -0.20 12.07
N TRP A 785 5.38 -0.18 11.95
CA TRP A 785 4.65 1.00 11.48
C TRP A 785 4.77 2.19 12.44
N SER A 786 4.76 1.94 13.75
CA SER A 786 5.01 3.01 14.72
C SER A 786 6.43 3.56 14.64
N ALA A 787 7.43 2.74 14.29
CA ALA A 787 8.80 3.20 14.10
C ALA A 787 8.94 4.04 12.83
N ILE A 788 8.30 3.64 11.72
CA ILE A 788 8.23 4.44 10.47
C ILE A 788 7.57 5.80 10.71
N SER A 789 6.41 5.83 11.37
CA SER A 789 5.71 7.08 11.67
C SER A 789 6.56 8.02 12.55
N MET A 790 7.37 7.48 13.47
CA MET A 790 8.29 8.30 14.26
C MET A 790 9.54 8.74 13.47
N ALA A 791 9.97 7.96 12.46
CA ALA A 791 11.10 8.33 11.61
C ALA A 791 10.89 9.66 10.86
N GLN A 792 9.63 9.98 10.52
CA GLN A 792 9.25 11.22 9.83
C GLN A 792 9.61 12.49 10.62
N THR A 793 9.73 12.40 11.95
CA THR A 793 10.09 13.51 12.86
C THR A 793 11.58 13.56 13.22
N ILE A 794 12.42 12.68 12.65
CA ILE A 794 13.85 12.59 12.98
C ILE A 794 14.66 13.34 11.94
N HIS A 795 15.28 14.45 12.36
CA HIS A 795 16.12 15.25 11.48
C HIS A 795 17.62 14.91 11.54
N ASP A 796 18.09 14.12 12.51
CA ASP A 796 19.49 13.66 12.55
C ASP A 796 19.71 12.57 11.47
N PRO A 797 20.52 12.82 10.42
CA PRO A 797 20.79 11.82 9.38
C PRO A 797 21.43 10.55 9.94
N SER A 798 22.14 10.63 11.06
CA SER A 798 22.80 9.50 11.73
C SER A 798 21.77 8.55 12.35
N VAL A 799 20.69 9.09 12.91
CA VAL A 799 19.57 8.30 13.44
C VAL A 799 18.72 7.74 12.30
N LEU A 800 18.47 8.52 11.25
CA LEU A 800 17.76 8.05 10.05
C LEU A 800 18.51 6.90 9.36
N MET A 801 19.84 6.98 9.23
CA MET A 801 20.67 5.88 8.73
C MET A 801 20.54 4.60 9.57
N VAL A 802 20.51 4.73 10.91
CA VAL A 802 20.28 3.59 11.81
C VAL A 802 18.88 3.01 11.62
N MET A 803 17.86 3.88 11.48
CA MET A 803 16.47 3.50 11.18
C MET A 803 16.35 2.73 9.87
N SER A 804 16.96 3.22 8.78
CA SER A 804 16.96 2.54 7.46
C SER A 804 17.44 1.09 7.55
N VAL A 805 18.55 0.82 8.25
CA VAL A 805 19.08 -0.54 8.40
C VAL A 805 18.13 -1.44 9.19
N ILE A 806 17.59 -0.96 10.32
CA ILE A 806 16.73 -1.80 11.17
C ILE A 806 15.31 -1.99 10.62
N LEU A 807 14.78 -1.00 9.89
CA LEU A 807 13.51 -1.11 9.17
C LEU A 807 13.62 -2.02 7.95
N ALA A 808 14.71 -1.93 7.17
CA ALA A 808 15.00 -2.88 6.11
C ALA A 808 15.09 -4.32 6.64
N ALA A 809 15.80 -4.52 7.76
CA ALA A 809 15.89 -5.80 8.44
C ALA A 809 14.51 -6.32 8.92
N ALA A 810 13.66 -5.46 9.48
CA ALA A 810 12.30 -5.80 9.91
C ALA A 810 11.40 -6.17 8.72
N ALA A 811 11.44 -5.40 7.63
CA ALA A 811 10.68 -5.65 6.41
C ALA A 811 11.09 -6.98 5.74
N ASN A 812 12.40 -7.22 5.59
CA ASN A 812 12.96 -8.47 5.06
C ASN A 812 12.56 -9.69 5.89
N MET A 813 12.51 -9.57 7.22
CA MET A 813 11.99 -10.61 8.11
C MET A 813 10.46 -10.75 8.08
N GLY A 814 9.74 -9.65 7.81
CA GLY A 814 8.30 -9.60 7.73
C GLY A 814 7.75 -10.31 6.50
N GLY A 815 8.46 -10.19 5.37
CA GLY A 815 8.00 -10.59 4.02
C GLY A 815 7.67 -9.39 3.13
N GLU A 816 7.99 -8.16 3.55
CA GLU A 816 7.63 -6.90 2.89
C GLU A 816 8.78 -6.42 1.99
N TRP A 817 9.08 -7.16 0.92
CA TRP A 817 10.34 -7.02 0.15
C TRP A 817 10.53 -5.63 -0.46
N ALA A 818 9.48 -5.07 -1.06
CA ALA A 818 9.51 -3.73 -1.66
C ALA A 818 9.79 -2.65 -0.62
N ALA A 819 9.19 -2.74 0.57
CA ALA A 819 9.48 -1.82 1.67
C ALA A 819 10.92 -1.99 2.18
N GLY A 820 11.42 -3.23 2.25
CA GLY A 820 12.82 -3.53 2.56
C GLY A 820 13.80 -2.84 1.60
N HIS A 821 13.52 -2.92 0.29
CA HIS A 821 14.34 -2.25 -0.73
C HIS A 821 14.28 -0.71 -0.62
N VAL A 822 13.10 -0.13 -0.41
CA VAL A 822 12.96 1.33 -0.18
C VAL A 822 13.78 1.81 1.01
N HIS A 823 13.74 1.11 2.14
CA HIS A 823 14.55 1.45 3.32
C HIS A 823 16.06 1.38 3.05
N ILE A 824 16.50 0.37 2.29
CA ILE A 824 17.91 0.21 1.88
C ILE A 824 18.34 1.38 1.00
N GLN A 825 17.59 1.69 -0.06
CA GLN A 825 17.90 2.78 -0.98
C GLN A 825 17.96 4.14 -0.28
N SER A 826 17.01 4.44 0.62
CA SER A 826 17.04 5.64 1.44
C SER A 826 18.28 5.70 2.34
N GLY A 827 18.66 4.58 2.95
CA GLY A 827 19.88 4.49 3.77
C GLY A 827 21.16 4.74 2.97
N LEU A 828 21.27 4.19 1.75
CA LEU A 828 22.44 4.35 0.88
C LEU A 828 22.60 5.80 0.42
N LYS A 829 21.49 6.48 0.05
CA LYS A 829 21.47 7.91 -0.26
C LYS A 829 21.93 8.79 0.92
N LEU A 830 21.51 8.45 2.15
CA LEU A 830 21.92 9.16 3.36
C LEU A 830 23.41 8.97 3.69
N VAL A 831 23.96 7.77 3.52
CA VAL A 831 25.41 7.53 3.69
C VAL A 831 26.23 8.39 2.73
N ALA A 832 25.79 8.47 1.48
CA ALA A 832 26.46 9.23 0.43
C ALA A 832 26.44 10.76 0.62
N SER A 833 25.33 11.31 1.12
CA SER A 833 25.27 12.76 1.36
C SER A 833 26.28 13.23 2.42
N LYS A 834 26.69 12.34 3.35
CA LYS A 834 27.80 12.58 4.29
C LYS A 834 29.20 12.27 3.74
N SER A 835 29.36 11.53 2.65
CA SER A 835 30.69 11.17 2.10
C SER A 835 31.28 12.23 1.17
N HIS A 836 30.46 13.18 0.68
CA HIS A 836 30.87 14.19 -0.30
C HIS A 836 31.65 15.41 0.25
N SER A 837 32.02 15.46 1.54
CA SER A 837 32.89 16.53 2.07
C SER A 837 34.37 16.23 1.78
N PRO A 838 35.04 16.95 0.87
CA PRO A 838 36.30 16.49 0.26
C PRO A 838 37.55 16.52 1.17
N ASN A 839 37.40 16.91 2.45
CA ASN A 839 38.50 17.00 3.43
C ASN A 839 38.26 16.16 4.71
N GLU A 840 37.14 15.45 4.85
CA GLU A 840 36.85 14.63 6.03
C GLU A 840 36.93 13.13 5.72
N THR A 841 37.77 12.42 6.48
CA THR A 841 37.79 10.94 6.45
C THR A 841 36.49 10.39 7.03
N MET A 842 35.79 9.55 6.25
CA MET A 842 34.51 8.96 6.65
C MET A 842 34.60 8.32 8.04
N SER A 843 33.67 8.69 8.93
CA SER A 843 33.66 8.16 10.30
C SER A 843 33.43 6.65 10.31
N SER A 844 34.04 5.96 11.29
CA SER A 844 33.87 4.51 11.49
C SER A 844 32.43 4.07 11.71
N GLU A 845 31.57 5.00 12.16
CA GLU A 845 30.16 4.75 12.42
C GLU A 845 29.38 4.66 11.10
N ILE A 846 29.59 5.62 10.19
CA ILE A 846 28.99 5.64 8.85
C ILE A 846 29.47 4.43 8.04
N ALA A 847 30.76 4.09 8.11
CA ALA A 847 31.32 2.90 7.48
C ALA A 847 30.61 1.61 7.93
N SER A 848 30.32 1.49 9.23
CA SER A 848 29.62 0.32 9.77
C SER A 848 28.14 0.25 9.35
N ILE A 849 27.48 1.39 9.12
CA ILE A 849 26.10 1.45 8.61
C ILE A 849 26.07 1.05 7.14
N ALA A 850 26.92 1.67 6.32
CA ALA A 850 27.07 1.38 4.89
C ALA A 850 27.32 -0.12 4.63
N GLN A 851 28.12 -0.75 5.49
CA GLN A 851 28.39 -2.17 5.45
C GLN A 851 27.13 -3.03 5.69
N SER A 852 26.31 -2.74 6.72
CA SER A 852 25.06 -3.50 6.95
C SER A 852 24.01 -3.24 5.87
N LEU A 853 23.93 -2.03 5.30
CA LEU A 853 23.08 -1.77 4.12
C LEU A 853 23.50 -2.63 2.92
N SER A 854 24.80 -2.63 2.57
CA SER A 854 25.34 -3.41 1.44
C SER A 854 25.10 -4.93 1.57
N ARG A 855 24.99 -5.43 2.81
CA ARG A 855 24.71 -6.85 3.11
C ARG A 855 23.23 -7.18 3.07
N LEU A 856 22.36 -6.31 3.58
CA LEU A 856 20.91 -6.44 3.45
C LEU A 856 20.48 -6.34 1.98
N ASP A 857 21.10 -5.44 1.21
CA ASP A 857 20.88 -5.27 -0.23
C ASP A 857 21.25 -6.54 -1.02
N LEU A 858 22.38 -7.18 -0.67
CA LEU A 858 22.75 -8.47 -1.26
C LEU A 858 21.70 -9.57 -1.00
N LEU A 859 21.05 -9.57 0.16
CA LEU A 859 19.97 -10.53 0.44
C LEU A 859 18.74 -10.25 -0.44
N VAL A 860 18.35 -8.97 -0.59
CA VAL A 860 17.22 -8.57 -1.46
C VAL A 860 17.50 -8.92 -2.93
N MET A 861 18.71 -8.64 -3.43
CA MET A 861 19.12 -8.96 -4.81
C MET A 861 19.23 -10.46 -5.11
N THR A 862 19.02 -11.36 -4.13
CA THR A 862 19.00 -12.82 -4.36
C THR A 862 17.60 -13.41 -4.54
N PHE A 863 16.57 -12.56 -4.63
CA PHE A 863 15.18 -12.91 -4.93
C PHE A 863 14.63 -11.96 -6.00
N GLU A 864 13.70 -12.45 -6.83
CA GLU A 864 13.01 -11.66 -7.87
C GLU A 864 11.52 -11.54 -7.51
N ASP A 865 10.93 -10.35 -7.65
CA ASP A 865 9.48 -10.12 -7.69
C ASP A 865 9.12 -9.40 -9.01
N SER A 866 7.86 -8.99 -9.21
CA SER A 866 7.43 -8.27 -10.43
C SER A 866 8.08 -6.87 -10.63
N ARG A 867 8.98 -6.43 -9.74
CA ARG A 867 9.77 -5.20 -9.82
C ARG A 867 11.27 -5.47 -10.02
N ALA A 868 11.69 -6.73 -10.12
CA ALA A 868 13.06 -7.08 -10.48
C ALA A 868 13.33 -6.77 -11.96
N PRO A 869 14.58 -6.46 -12.36
CA PRO A 869 15.79 -6.40 -11.56
C PRO A 869 15.91 -5.09 -10.75
N TYR A 870 16.27 -5.21 -9.47
CA TYR A 870 16.46 -4.06 -8.59
C TYR A 870 17.69 -3.22 -8.98
N ALA A 871 17.56 -1.90 -8.90
CA ALA A 871 18.61 -0.96 -9.33
C ALA A 871 19.83 -1.01 -8.39
N TYR A 872 21.03 -1.19 -8.97
CA TYR A 872 22.29 -1.13 -8.24
C TYR A 872 22.62 0.30 -7.80
N VAL A 873 22.86 0.48 -6.50
CA VAL A 873 23.39 1.72 -5.92
C VAL A 873 24.66 1.45 -5.14
N ASP A 874 25.69 2.27 -5.42
CA ASP A 874 26.97 2.21 -4.72
C ASP A 874 26.81 2.72 -3.27
N PRO A 875 27.30 1.98 -2.25
CA PRO A 875 27.05 2.30 -0.85
C PRO A 875 27.93 3.42 -0.27
N LEU A 876 28.90 3.91 -1.03
CA LEU A 876 29.79 5.01 -0.65
C LEU A 876 29.44 6.31 -1.39
N THR A 877 28.95 6.22 -2.62
CA THR A 877 28.59 7.39 -3.46
C THR A 877 27.08 7.60 -3.60
N GLY A 878 26.23 6.62 -3.29
CA GLY A 878 24.76 6.72 -3.32
C GLY A 878 24.18 6.98 -4.71
N GLN A 879 25.00 6.89 -5.75
CA GLN A 879 24.64 7.09 -7.14
C GLN A 879 24.47 5.73 -7.84
N ILE A 880 23.55 5.69 -8.79
CA ILE A 880 23.55 4.66 -9.84
C ILE A 880 24.72 5.02 -10.78
N PRO A 881 25.69 4.13 -11.03
CA PRO A 881 26.82 4.45 -11.89
C PRO A 881 26.37 4.88 -13.28
N SER A 882 26.80 6.07 -13.73
CA SER A 882 26.47 6.66 -15.05
C SER A 882 26.88 5.79 -16.25
N SER A 883 27.76 4.83 -16.00
CA SER A 883 27.94 3.64 -16.83
C SER A 883 28.31 2.50 -15.90
N ILE A 884 27.89 1.28 -16.25
CA ILE A 884 28.36 0.03 -15.65
C ILE A 884 29.91 -0.03 -15.65
N LEU A 885 30.59 0.71 -16.55
CA LEU A 885 32.05 0.85 -16.62
C LEU A 885 32.70 1.76 -15.54
N ASN A 886 31.95 2.44 -14.66
CA ASN A 886 32.51 3.45 -13.75
C ASN A 886 32.78 2.99 -12.30
N MET A 887 32.71 1.68 -12.00
CA MET A 887 32.93 1.15 -10.64
C MET A 887 34.37 1.32 -10.10
N PRO A 888 34.57 1.60 -8.80
CA PRO A 888 35.88 1.63 -8.15
C PRO A 888 36.66 0.32 -8.31
N ARG A 889 37.95 0.40 -8.65
CA ARG A 889 38.83 -0.78 -8.73
C ARG A 889 39.12 -1.33 -7.34
N VAL A 890 39.37 -2.63 -7.25
CA VAL A 890 39.90 -3.23 -6.02
C VAL A 890 41.31 -2.70 -5.76
N GLY A 891 41.45 -1.94 -4.68
CA GLY A 891 42.73 -1.48 -4.16
C GLY A 891 43.28 -2.44 -3.10
N LYS A 892 44.33 -1.98 -2.41
CA LYS A 892 44.90 -2.66 -1.24
C LYS A 892 43.85 -2.81 -0.13
N LEU A 893 43.76 -3.99 0.47
CA LEU A 893 42.86 -4.26 1.60
C LEU A 893 43.61 -4.13 2.93
N ASP A 894 43.22 -3.16 3.77
CA ASP A 894 43.87 -2.91 5.05
C ASP A 894 43.24 -3.66 6.22
N ASP A 895 41.93 -3.97 6.16
CA ASP A 895 41.19 -4.70 7.19
C ASP A 895 40.05 -5.60 6.63
N LEU A 896 39.48 -6.44 7.50
CA LEU A 896 38.39 -7.38 7.15
C LEU A 896 37.06 -6.67 6.83
N MET A 897 36.86 -5.44 7.31
CA MET A 897 35.65 -4.64 7.07
C MET A 897 35.64 -4.15 5.60
N GLN A 898 36.76 -3.59 5.14
CA GLN A 898 37.00 -3.23 3.74
C GLN A 898 36.89 -4.45 2.82
N ALA A 899 37.54 -5.57 3.19
CA ALA A 899 37.47 -6.81 2.42
C ALA A 899 36.02 -7.27 2.22
N SER A 900 35.19 -7.22 3.28
CA SER A 900 33.76 -7.51 3.23
C SER A 900 32.97 -6.54 2.34
N MET A 901 33.24 -5.24 2.43
CA MET A 901 32.52 -4.24 1.62
C MET A 901 32.83 -4.39 0.12
N HIS A 902 34.11 -4.56 -0.26
CA HIS A 902 34.49 -4.80 -1.65
C HIS A 902 33.89 -6.10 -2.19
N LEU A 903 33.93 -7.20 -1.42
CA LEU A 903 33.40 -8.49 -1.87
C LEU A 903 31.90 -8.44 -2.14
N PHE A 904 31.11 -7.88 -1.21
CA PHE A 904 29.66 -7.78 -1.39
C PHE A 904 29.26 -6.72 -2.42
N GLY A 905 30.06 -5.65 -2.58
CA GLY A 905 29.90 -4.70 -3.68
C GLY A 905 30.06 -5.36 -5.05
N MET A 906 31.11 -6.17 -5.25
CA MET A 906 31.32 -6.95 -6.47
C MET A 906 30.21 -8.00 -6.69
N PHE A 907 29.72 -8.63 -5.62
CA PHE A 907 28.64 -9.63 -5.72
C PHE A 907 27.32 -9.00 -6.18
N ARG A 908 26.89 -7.89 -5.55
CA ARG A 908 25.70 -7.13 -5.96
C ARG A 908 25.81 -6.63 -7.40
N TYR A 909 26.99 -6.13 -7.77
CA TYR A 909 27.27 -5.68 -9.13
C TYR A 909 27.19 -6.83 -10.16
N PHE A 910 27.70 -8.02 -9.84
CA PHE A 910 27.54 -9.21 -10.69
C PHE A 910 26.06 -9.57 -10.89
N LEU A 911 25.26 -9.60 -9.82
CA LEU A 911 23.82 -9.89 -9.89
C LEU A 911 23.04 -8.85 -10.73
N SER A 912 23.40 -7.57 -10.63
CA SER A 912 22.80 -6.51 -11.45
C SER A 912 23.11 -6.68 -12.95
N VAL A 913 24.35 -7.03 -13.29
CA VAL A 913 24.78 -7.29 -14.66
C VAL A 913 24.16 -8.59 -15.21
N GLU A 914 24.03 -9.62 -14.39
CA GLU A 914 23.30 -10.86 -14.71
C GLU A 914 21.82 -10.58 -15.01
N GLY A 915 21.11 -9.86 -14.13
CA GLY A 915 19.70 -9.49 -14.33
C GLY A 915 19.46 -8.62 -15.56
N GLY A 916 20.33 -7.63 -15.82
CA GLY A 916 20.25 -6.78 -17.01
C GLY A 916 20.39 -7.56 -18.32
N TYR A 917 21.20 -8.61 -18.35
CA TYR A 917 21.31 -9.50 -19.50
C TYR A 917 20.10 -10.42 -19.65
N ILE A 918 19.59 -11.00 -18.55
CA ILE A 918 18.43 -11.90 -18.57
C ILE A 918 17.16 -11.17 -19.08
N MET A 919 16.99 -9.90 -18.73
CA MET A 919 15.88 -9.07 -19.22
C MET A 919 16.08 -8.50 -20.64
N GLY A 920 17.22 -8.77 -21.29
CA GLY A 920 17.51 -8.27 -22.63
C GLY A 920 17.96 -6.80 -22.70
N TYR A 921 18.22 -6.14 -21.56
CA TYR A 921 18.73 -4.77 -21.51
C TYR A 921 20.23 -4.65 -21.83
N LEU A 922 20.98 -5.76 -21.81
CA LEU A 922 22.40 -5.82 -22.13
C LEU A 922 22.68 -6.85 -23.23
N THR A 923 23.41 -6.46 -24.27
CA THR A 923 23.81 -7.39 -25.34
C THR A 923 25.02 -8.23 -24.94
N GLN A 924 25.19 -9.40 -25.58
CA GLN A 924 26.38 -10.25 -25.37
C GLN A 924 27.71 -9.52 -25.65
N HIS A 925 27.72 -8.53 -26.55
CA HIS A 925 28.88 -7.73 -26.89
C HIS A 925 29.26 -6.74 -25.77
N GLU A 926 28.27 -6.17 -25.07
CA GLU A 926 28.49 -5.29 -23.91
C GLU A 926 28.87 -6.09 -22.65
N MET A 927 28.35 -7.32 -22.53
CA MET A 927 28.61 -8.20 -21.38
C MET A 927 30.03 -8.73 -21.28
N LEU A 928 30.65 -9.11 -22.41
CA LEU A 928 31.95 -9.79 -22.39
C LEU A 928 33.10 -8.93 -21.79
N PRO A 929 33.22 -7.62 -22.09
CA PRO A 929 34.17 -6.72 -21.41
C PRO A 929 33.88 -6.60 -19.90
N LEU A 930 32.61 -6.57 -19.51
CA LEU A 930 32.18 -6.43 -18.11
C LEU A 930 32.50 -7.69 -17.29
N GLN A 931 32.20 -8.87 -17.83
CA GLN A 931 32.57 -10.14 -17.20
C GLN A 931 34.09 -10.29 -17.06
N THR A 932 34.85 -9.87 -18.08
CA THR A 932 36.32 -9.86 -18.04
C THR A 932 36.85 -8.98 -16.90
N ARG A 933 36.27 -7.78 -16.72
CA ARG A 933 36.60 -6.88 -15.61
C ARG A 933 36.26 -7.49 -14.25
N ILE A 934 35.04 -7.99 -14.08
CA ILE A 934 34.60 -8.61 -12.81
C ILE A 934 35.55 -9.75 -12.43
N THR A 935 35.93 -10.59 -13.39
CA THR A 935 36.88 -11.69 -13.18
C THR A 935 38.24 -11.17 -12.70
N GLN A 936 38.75 -10.09 -13.30
CA GLN A 936 40.02 -9.47 -12.89
C GLN A 936 39.95 -8.84 -11.48
N ASP A 937 38.85 -8.17 -11.13
CA ASP A 937 38.65 -7.59 -9.80
C ASP A 937 38.51 -8.70 -8.72
N ILE A 938 37.82 -9.81 -9.02
CA ILE A 938 37.73 -11.00 -8.14
C ILE A 938 39.11 -11.64 -7.88
N ILE A 939 39.97 -11.71 -8.91
CA ILE A 939 41.34 -12.22 -8.79
C ILE A 939 42.19 -11.27 -7.92
N THR A 940 42.11 -9.97 -8.21
CA THR A 940 42.87 -8.92 -7.49
C THR A 940 42.47 -8.86 -6.01
N TRP A 941 41.17 -8.98 -5.72
CA TRP A 941 40.65 -9.09 -4.36
C TRP A 941 41.19 -10.33 -3.64
N LYS A 942 41.30 -11.48 -4.33
CA LYS A 942 41.82 -12.71 -3.70
C LYS A 942 43.27 -12.55 -3.27
N SER A 943 44.13 -11.98 -4.13
CA SER A 943 45.54 -11.77 -3.79
C SER A 943 45.72 -10.79 -2.62
N GLU A 944 44.97 -9.68 -2.60
CA GLU A 944 45.02 -8.72 -1.48
C GLU A 944 44.43 -9.31 -0.19
N PHE A 945 43.34 -10.08 -0.31
CA PHE A 945 42.72 -10.75 0.82
C PHE A 945 43.62 -11.85 1.42
N GLU A 946 44.41 -12.56 0.62
CA GLU A 946 45.39 -13.53 1.13
C GLU A 946 46.54 -12.84 1.89
N VAL A 947 47.02 -11.70 1.39
CA VAL A 947 48.02 -10.87 2.09
C VAL A 947 47.47 -10.34 3.43
N LEU A 948 46.19 -9.93 3.44
CA LEU A 948 45.51 -9.50 4.66
C LEU A 948 45.27 -10.67 5.63
N ALA A 949 44.69 -11.78 5.16
CA ALA A 949 44.36 -12.94 5.98
C ALA A 949 45.61 -13.54 6.64
N ASN A 950 46.73 -13.67 5.91
CA ASN A 950 48.01 -14.12 6.48
C ASN A 950 48.56 -13.18 7.57
N ARG A 951 48.25 -11.88 7.50
CA ARG A 951 48.62 -10.88 8.53
C ARG A 951 47.74 -11.00 9.78
N VAL A 952 46.45 -11.29 9.61
CA VAL A 952 45.46 -11.34 10.70
C VAL A 952 45.41 -12.72 11.40
N LEU A 953 45.48 -13.83 10.66
CA LEU A 953 45.32 -15.20 11.18
C LEU A 953 46.11 -15.53 12.46
N PRO A 954 47.40 -15.13 12.60
CA PRO A 954 48.22 -15.48 13.76
C PRO A 954 47.67 -14.96 15.09
N LEU A 955 46.98 -13.82 15.07
CA LEU A 955 46.41 -13.16 16.26
C LEU A 955 44.87 -13.18 16.27
N ALA A 956 44.24 -13.67 15.19
CA ALA A 956 42.79 -13.68 15.01
C ALA A 956 42.04 -14.42 16.13
N SER A 957 41.03 -13.76 16.69
CA SER A 957 40.01 -14.33 17.56
C SER A 957 39.16 -15.39 16.83
N LYS A 958 38.33 -16.16 17.58
CA LYS A 958 37.38 -17.11 16.96
C LYS A 958 36.45 -16.42 15.97
N ALA A 959 35.99 -15.20 16.27
CA ALA A 959 35.09 -14.44 15.40
C ALA A 959 35.80 -14.03 14.09
N GLU A 960 37.00 -13.47 14.16
CA GLU A 960 37.76 -13.07 12.96
C GLU A 960 38.14 -14.28 12.08
N ARG A 961 38.46 -15.44 12.69
CA ARG A 961 38.66 -16.69 11.95
C ARG A 961 37.40 -17.13 11.21
N THR A 962 36.23 -17.05 11.84
CA THR A 962 34.94 -17.29 11.18
C THR A 962 34.73 -16.31 10.02
N THR A 963 34.97 -15.01 10.22
CA THR A 963 34.82 -13.99 9.17
C THR A 963 35.73 -14.24 7.99
N ILE A 964 36.98 -14.64 8.21
CA ILE A 964 37.91 -14.99 7.13
C ILE A 964 37.37 -16.17 6.32
N LEU A 965 36.87 -17.23 6.97
CA LEU A 965 36.23 -18.36 6.30
C LEU A 965 34.94 -17.96 5.56
N SER A 966 34.11 -17.08 6.14
CA SER A 966 32.89 -16.60 5.50
C SER A 966 33.17 -15.69 4.30
N LEU A 967 34.26 -14.91 4.33
CA LEU A 967 34.72 -14.15 3.16
C LEU A 967 35.28 -15.08 2.07
N GLU A 968 36.02 -16.15 2.43
CA GLU A 968 36.43 -17.18 1.46
C GLU A 968 35.23 -17.91 0.85
N LEU A 969 34.17 -18.17 1.61
CA LEU A 969 32.95 -18.81 1.13
C LEU A 969 32.24 -17.96 0.05
N TYR A 970 31.99 -16.69 0.34
CA TYR A 970 31.33 -15.78 -0.61
C TYR A 970 32.22 -15.46 -1.82
N HIS A 971 33.54 -15.39 -1.64
CA HIS A 971 34.50 -15.29 -2.76
C HIS A 971 34.47 -16.53 -3.64
N SER A 972 34.44 -17.73 -3.05
CA SER A 972 34.39 -19.00 -3.78
C SER A 972 33.12 -19.08 -4.66
N ILE A 973 31.96 -18.69 -4.12
CA ILE A 973 30.70 -18.61 -4.88
C ILE A 973 30.81 -17.58 -6.02
N LEU A 974 31.24 -16.35 -5.73
CA LEU A 974 31.31 -15.28 -6.74
C LEU A 974 32.30 -15.62 -7.86
N SER A 975 33.46 -16.20 -7.51
CA SER A 975 34.44 -16.68 -8.48
C SER A 975 33.90 -17.83 -9.34
N LEU A 976 33.14 -18.75 -8.74
CA LEU A 976 32.50 -19.85 -9.45
C LEU A 976 31.41 -19.36 -10.41
N MET A 977 30.56 -18.43 -10.00
CA MET A 977 29.56 -17.79 -10.86
C MET A 977 30.22 -17.00 -12.02
N SER A 978 31.26 -16.23 -11.73
CA SER A 978 32.01 -15.45 -12.74
C SER A 978 32.71 -16.34 -13.78
N ARG A 979 33.32 -17.47 -13.35
CA ARG A 979 34.06 -18.40 -14.24
C ARG A 979 33.15 -19.33 -15.04
N ALA A 980 32.05 -19.79 -14.46
CA ALA A 980 31.03 -20.54 -15.21
C ALA A 980 30.26 -19.67 -16.21
N GLY A 981 30.35 -18.34 -16.07
CA GLY A 981 29.73 -17.36 -16.93
C GLY A 981 28.28 -17.04 -16.56
N ILE A 982 27.71 -16.06 -17.24
CA ILE A 982 26.34 -15.61 -16.97
C ILE A 982 25.35 -16.51 -17.74
N SER A 983 25.53 -16.69 -19.05
CA SER A 983 24.74 -17.61 -19.88
C SER A 983 25.49 -18.87 -20.30
N GLY A 984 24.75 -19.91 -20.71
CA GLY A 984 25.26 -21.20 -21.17
C GLY A 984 24.57 -22.42 -20.54
N PRO A 985 24.76 -23.63 -21.12
CA PRO A 985 24.10 -24.86 -20.70
C PRO A 985 24.49 -25.26 -19.26
N ALA A 986 23.59 -25.94 -18.55
CA ALA A 986 23.78 -26.33 -17.16
C ALA A 986 24.95 -27.33 -16.94
N VAL A 987 25.41 -28.02 -17.98
CA VAL A 987 26.66 -28.83 -17.93
C VAL A 987 27.90 -28.02 -17.55
N ARG A 988 27.91 -26.69 -17.77
CA ARG A 988 29.08 -25.83 -17.52
C ARG A 988 29.54 -25.81 -16.06
N TRP A 989 28.67 -26.18 -15.13
CA TRP A 989 28.95 -26.23 -13.70
C TRP A 989 29.81 -27.45 -13.29
N ASP A 990 29.85 -28.52 -14.09
CA ASP A 990 30.52 -29.78 -13.72
C ASP A 990 32.04 -29.62 -13.58
N ALA A 991 32.63 -28.72 -14.38
CA ALA A 991 34.05 -28.37 -14.35
C ALA A 991 34.51 -27.78 -13.00
N TYR A 992 33.59 -27.47 -12.09
CA TYR A 992 33.83 -26.82 -10.80
C TYR A 992 33.41 -27.66 -9.59
N THR A 993 33.34 -29.00 -9.76
CA THR A 993 32.90 -29.94 -8.70
C THR A 993 33.78 -29.90 -7.45
N ASP A 994 35.09 -29.65 -7.61
CA ASP A 994 36.03 -29.49 -6.50
C ASP A 994 35.79 -28.19 -5.72
N GLU A 995 35.48 -27.08 -6.41
CA GLU A 995 35.12 -25.83 -5.75
C GLU A 995 33.76 -25.90 -5.05
N PHE A 996 32.77 -26.58 -5.62
CA PHE A 996 31.53 -26.88 -4.89
C PHE A 996 31.78 -27.73 -3.64
N THR A 997 32.70 -28.70 -3.72
CA THR A 997 33.15 -29.49 -2.55
C THR A 997 33.86 -28.62 -1.50
N ARG A 998 34.69 -27.67 -1.92
CA ARG A 998 35.30 -26.66 -1.04
C ARG A 998 34.22 -25.79 -0.37
N VAL A 999 33.21 -25.34 -1.11
CA VAL A 999 32.09 -24.55 -0.57
C VAL A 999 31.33 -25.32 0.52
N ILE A 1000 30.98 -26.59 0.29
CA ILE A 1000 30.37 -27.43 1.33
C ILE A 1000 31.27 -27.53 2.57
N SER A 1001 32.57 -27.79 2.38
CA SER A 1001 33.54 -27.96 3.46
C SER A 1001 33.74 -26.66 4.28
N LEU A 1002 33.70 -25.50 3.62
CA LEU A 1002 33.68 -24.19 4.27
C LEU A 1002 32.39 -24.00 5.08
N CYS A 1003 31.22 -24.30 4.50
CA CYS A 1003 29.94 -24.22 5.22
C CYS A 1003 29.89 -25.12 6.47
N GLU A 1004 30.37 -26.36 6.39
CA GLU A 1004 30.47 -27.28 7.53
C GLU A 1004 31.39 -26.71 8.63
N THR A 1005 32.57 -26.20 8.24
CA THR A 1005 33.55 -25.60 9.17
C THR A 1005 33.01 -24.33 9.84
N ILE A 1006 32.34 -23.46 9.06
CA ILE A 1006 31.73 -22.22 9.55
C ILE A 1006 30.57 -22.53 10.49
N ASN A 1007 29.72 -23.52 10.17
CA ASN A 1007 28.62 -23.95 11.03
C ASN A 1007 29.12 -24.40 12.42
N ASN A 1008 30.18 -25.22 12.45
CA ASN A 1008 30.84 -25.65 13.69
C ASN A 1008 31.45 -24.47 14.48
N ASN A 1009 31.92 -23.42 13.79
CA ASN A 1009 32.46 -22.23 14.43
C ASN A 1009 31.40 -21.25 14.95
N ILE A 1010 30.27 -21.11 14.25
CA ILE A 1010 29.15 -20.22 14.59
C ILE A 1010 28.27 -20.79 15.71
N PHE A 1011 28.31 -22.10 15.97
CA PHE A 1011 27.48 -22.74 16.97
C PHE A 1011 27.62 -22.10 18.37
N SER A 1012 26.53 -21.48 18.83
CA SER A 1012 26.40 -20.81 20.12
C SER A 1012 25.81 -21.78 21.15
N PRO A 1013 26.15 -21.69 22.44
CA PRO A 1013 25.45 -22.43 23.49
C PRO A 1013 23.99 -21.96 23.71
N LEU A 1014 23.55 -20.91 23.02
CA LEU A 1014 22.16 -20.44 23.01
C LEU A 1014 21.38 -21.08 21.84
N PRO A 1015 20.15 -21.57 22.04
CA PRO A 1015 19.41 -22.38 21.06
C PRO A 1015 18.66 -21.54 20.01
N PHE A 1016 19.27 -20.46 19.52
CA PHE A 1016 18.64 -19.50 18.61
C PHE A 1016 19.25 -19.57 17.21
N PHE A 1017 18.42 -19.51 16.16
CA PHE A 1017 18.84 -19.82 14.79
C PHE A 1017 18.46 -18.72 13.79
N MET A 1018 18.62 -17.44 14.14
CA MET A 1018 18.21 -16.32 13.31
C MET A 1018 19.31 -15.26 13.18
N SER A 1019 19.56 -14.77 11.96
CA SER A 1019 20.50 -13.69 11.61
C SER A 1019 19.83 -12.69 10.69
N LEU A 1020 20.23 -11.42 10.74
CA LEU A 1020 19.84 -10.39 9.77
C LEU A 1020 20.84 -10.24 8.61
N GLU A 1021 22.03 -10.81 8.77
CA GLU A 1021 23.15 -10.70 7.85
C GLU A 1021 23.32 -12.01 7.04
N PRO A 1022 23.92 -11.96 5.83
CA PRO A 1022 24.18 -13.14 4.99
C PRO A 1022 25.01 -14.21 5.72
N GLY A 1023 24.81 -15.49 5.34
CA GLY A 1023 25.51 -16.61 5.97
C GLY A 1023 25.60 -17.86 5.09
N LEU A 1024 25.01 -18.97 5.53
CA LEU A 1024 25.22 -20.30 4.94
C LEU A 1024 24.11 -20.74 3.98
N ILE A 1025 22.91 -20.17 4.06
CA ILE A 1025 21.73 -20.69 3.34
C ILE A 1025 21.88 -20.47 1.83
N MET A 1026 22.20 -19.24 1.41
CA MET A 1026 22.36 -18.89 0.00
C MET A 1026 23.53 -19.67 -0.67
N PRO A 1027 24.76 -19.74 -0.13
CA PRO A 1027 25.83 -20.55 -0.71
C PRO A 1027 25.50 -22.05 -0.83
N LEU A 1028 24.79 -22.62 0.16
CA LEU A 1028 24.35 -24.01 0.10
C LEU A 1028 23.28 -24.24 -0.96
N PHE A 1029 22.27 -23.37 -1.02
CA PHE A 1029 21.20 -23.46 -2.00
C PHE A 1029 21.74 -23.37 -3.44
N LEU A 1030 22.64 -22.41 -3.71
CA LEU A 1030 23.33 -22.30 -5.00
C LEU A 1030 24.16 -23.55 -5.31
N THR A 1031 24.90 -24.09 -4.33
CA THR A 1031 25.71 -25.30 -4.52
C THR A 1031 24.86 -26.52 -4.88
N ILE A 1032 23.77 -26.77 -4.14
CA ILE A 1032 22.90 -27.93 -4.38
C ILE A 1032 22.23 -27.85 -5.75
N THR A 1033 21.74 -26.66 -6.14
CA THR A 1033 20.99 -26.47 -7.39
C THR A 1033 21.88 -26.37 -8.63
N ARG A 1034 23.13 -25.86 -8.51
CA ARG A 1034 24.05 -25.66 -9.65
C ARG A 1034 25.03 -26.83 -9.85
N CYS A 1035 25.56 -27.45 -8.80
CA CYS A 1035 26.37 -28.66 -8.94
C CYS A 1035 25.49 -29.84 -9.42
N ARG A 1036 26.03 -30.74 -10.25
CA ARG A 1036 25.37 -32.02 -10.62
C ARG A 1036 25.90 -33.24 -9.87
N HIS A 1037 27.02 -33.12 -9.15
CA HIS A 1037 27.63 -34.26 -8.45
C HIS A 1037 26.75 -34.72 -7.26
N PRO A 1038 26.24 -35.96 -7.26
CA PRO A 1038 25.18 -36.35 -6.32
C PRO A 1038 25.65 -36.34 -4.86
N LEU A 1039 26.89 -36.74 -4.54
CA LEU A 1039 27.40 -36.68 -3.16
C LEU A 1039 27.47 -35.24 -2.62
N VAL A 1040 27.86 -34.27 -3.47
CA VAL A 1040 27.95 -32.85 -3.08
C VAL A 1040 26.55 -32.32 -2.77
N ARG A 1041 25.56 -32.65 -3.62
CA ARG A 1041 24.14 -32.35 -3.39
C ARG A 1041 23.65 -32.91 -2.06
N ARG A 1042 23.92 -34.19 -1.76
CA ARG A 1042 23.46 -34.83 -0.51
C ARG A 1042 24.13 -34.25 0.74
N ARG A 1043 25.42 -33.90 0.69
CA ARG A 1043 26.09 -33.20 1.80
C ARG A 1043 25.48 -31.82 2.03
N GLY A 1044 25.28 -31.05 0.94
CA GLY A 1044 24.62 -29.75 0.97
C GLY A 1044 23.20 -29.83 1.55
N LEU A 1045 22.36 -30.74 1.06
CA LEU A 1045 20.98 -30.95 1.54
C LEU A 1045 20.96 -31.32 3.02
N ARG A 1046 21.80 -32.26 3.45
CA ARG A 1046 21.90 -32.65 4.87
C ARG A 1046 22.26 -31.45 5.75
N LEU A 1047 23.25 -30.65 5.35
CA LEU A 1047 23.65 -29.47 6.11
C LEU A 1047 22.53 -28.41 6.11
N LEU A 1048 21.94 -28.10 4.96
CA LEU A 1048 20.86 -27.13 4.81
C LEU A 1048 19.63 -27.50 5.67
N LYS A 1049 19.31 -28.79 5.75
CA LYS A 1049 18.27 -29.37 6.62
C LYS A 1049 18.63 -29.27 8.11
N SER A 1050 19.89 -29.48 8.48
CA SER A 1050 20.33 -29.46 9.88
C SER A 1050 20.50 -28.04 10.46
N LEU A 1051 20.66 -27.02 9.62
CA LEU A 1051 20.82 -25.62 10.05
C LEU A 1051 19.61 -25.07 10.84
N ASN A 1052 18.38 -25.44 10.46
CA ASN A 1052 17.11 -24.89 10.99
C ASN A 1052 17.12 -23.35 11.16
N ARG A 1053 17.70 -22.63 10.19
CA ARG A 1053 18.16 -21.24 10.34
C ARG A 1053 17.35 -20.26 9.47
N GLN A 1054 17.25 -19.01 9.92
CA GLN A 1054 16.81 -17.87 9.12
C GLN A 1054 17.95 -16.85 8.96
N GLU A 1055 18.19 -16.35 7.75
CA GLU A 1055 19.21 -15.35 7.39
C GLU A 1055 18.55 -14.24 6.56
N GLY A 1056 18.06 -13.21 7.23
CA GLY A 1056 17.16 -12.21 6.64
C GLY A 1056 15.89 -12.88 6.10
N MET A 1057 15.75 -12.89 4.77
CA MET A 1057 14.66 -13.56 4.06
C MET A 1057 14.93 -15.05 3.75
N TRP A 1058 16.19 -15.50 3.75
CA TRP A 1058 16.53 -16.90 3.51
C TRP A 1058 16.11 -17.78 4.69
N ASN A 1059 15.41 -18.88 4.40
CA ASN A 1059 14.83 -19.80 5.38
C ASN A 1059 15.34 -21.23 5.07
N SER A 1060 16.17 -21.80 5.94
CA SER A 1060 16.89 -23.06 5.64
C SER A 1060 15.95 -24.26 5.46
N PRO A 1061 14.91 -24.47 6.29
CA PRO A 1061 13.88 -25.47 6.01
C PRO A 1061 13.18 -25.29 4.65
N ALA A 1062 12.79 -24.06 4.28
CA ALA A 1062 12.06 -23.81 3.04
C ALA A 1062 12.96 -23.95 1.79
N ALA A 1063 14.17 -23.41 1.85
CA ALA A 1063 15.19 -23.57 0.81
C ALA A 1063 15.58 -25.05 0.64
N CYS A 1064 15.59 -25.84 1.71
CA CYS A 1064 15.80 -27.28 1.64
C CYS A 1064 14.70 -27.97 0.84
N VAL A 1065 13.42 -27.71 1.12
CA VAL A 1065 12.30 -28.33 0.39
C VAL A 1065 12.41 -28.09 -1.13
N VAL A 1066 12.66 -26.84 -1.55
CA VAL A 1066 12.79 -26.52 -2.98
C VAL A 1066 14.02 -27.19 -3.60
N ALA A 1067 15.17 -27.16 -2.91
CA ALA A 1067 16.38 -27.83 -3.38
C ALA A 1067 16.21 -29.36 -3.48
N GLU A 1068 15.49 -29.99 -2.55
CA GLU A 1068 15.15 -31.42 -2.59
C GLU A 1068 14.25 -31.74 -3.78
N GLN A 1069 13.20 -30.96 -4.02
CA GLN A 1069 12.30 -31.18 -5.17
C GLN A 1069 13.02 -31.00 -6.51
N LYS A 1070 13.91 -30.01 -6.62
CA LYS A 1070 14.76 -29.80 -7.80
C LYS A 1070 15.70 -30.99 -8.03
N VAL A 1071 16.42 -31.45 -7.00
CA VAL A 1071 17.30 -32.63 -7.08
C VAL A 1071 16.51 -33.90 -7.44
N LEU A 1072 15.31 -34.08 -6.88
CA LEU A 1072 14.45 -35.23 -7.19
C LEU A 1072 13.98 -35.24 -8.64
N ALA A 1073 13.51 -34.11 -9.16
CA ALA A 1073 13.03 -34.02 -10.54
C ALA A 1073 14.14 -34.30 -11.57
N GLU A 1074 15.35 -33.79 -11.32
CA GLU A 1074 16.51 -34.00 -12.21
C GLU A 1074 17.04 -35.43 -12.19
N GLU A 1075 16.91 -36.14 -11.06
CA GLU A 1075 17.51 -37.47 -10.86
C GLU A 1075 16.51 -38.64 -10.94
N GLU A 1076 15.21 -38.36 -11.14
CA GLU A 1076 14.13 -39.36 -11.23
C GLU A 1076 14.29 -40.38 -12.37
N HIS A 1077 15.01 -40.02 -13.43
CA HIS A 1077 15.22 -40.85 -14.63
C HIS A 1077 16.68 -41.27 -14.84
N VAL A 1078 17.53 -41.04 -13.85
CA VAL A 1078 18.96 -41.35 -13.87
C VAL A 1078 19.18 -42.86 -13.67
N THR A 1079 20.17 -43.45 -14.36
CA THR A 1079 20.35 -44.90 -14.44
C THR A 1079 20.79 -45.54 -13.11
N LEU A 1080 21.47 -44.79 -12.25
CA LEU A 1080 21.90 -45.19 -10.91
C LEU A 1080 21.49 -44.11 -9.89
N PRO A 1081 20.21 -44.05 -9.47
CA PRO A 1081 19.73 -43.00 -8.58
C PRO A 1081 20.25 -43.23 -7.15
N LEU A 1082 20.83 -42.19 -6.55
CA LEU A 1082 21.26 -42.23 -5.16
C LEU A 1082 20.15 -41.73 -4.22
N PRO A 1083 19.93 -42.38 -3.05
CA PRO A 1083 19.00 -41.88 -2.05
C PRO A 1083 19.26 -40.42 -1.69
N LEU A 1084 18.18 -39.67 -1.45
CA LEU A 1084 18.28 -38.26 -1.05
C LEU A 1084 18.95 -38.09 0.33
N TYR A 1085 18.82 -39.09 1.21
CA TYR A 1085 19.49 -39.15 2.50
C TYR A 1085 20.29 -40.44 2.62
N ILE A 1086 21.55 -40.30 3.02
CA ILE A 1086 22.51 -41.40 3.19
C ILE A 1086 23.08 -41.28 4.61
N GLU A 1087 22.96 -42.35 5.40
CA GLU A 1087 23.36 -42.33 6.83
C GLU A 1087 24.89 -42.19 6.98
N ASN A 1088 25.68 -42.94 6.21
CA ASN A 1088 27.15 -43.00 6.31
C ASN A 1088 27.90 -42.19 5.24
N LEU A 1089 27.34 -41.07 4.77
CA LEU A 1089 27.90 -40.23 3.69
C LEU A 1089 29.34 -39.74 3.97
N ASP A 1090 29.71 -39.56 5.24
CA ASP A 1090 31.00 -38.98 5.65
C ASP A 1090 32.18 -39.94 5.44
N ASN A 1091 31.87 -41.24 5.26
CA ASN A 1091 32.84 -42.28 4.92
C ASN A 1091 32.88 -42.57 3.41
N MET A 1092 32.11 -41.85 2.59
CA MET A 1092 32.19 -41.98 1.13
C MET A 1092 33.32 -41.08 0.60
N PRO A 1093 34.24 -41.59 -0.25
CA PRO A 1093 35.34 -40.79 -0.76
C PRO A 1093 34.81 -39.70 -1.71
N MET A 1094 35.27 -38.46 -1.49
CA MET A 1094 34.93 -37.30 -2.33
C MET A 1094 35.75 -37.29 -3.63
N GLU A 1095 37.00 -37.75 -3.57
CA GLU A 1095 37.71 -38.26 -4.74
C GLU A 1095 36.96 -39.50 -5.20
N GLY A 1096 36.22 -39.41 -6.30
CA GLY A 1096 35.60 -40.59 -6.90
C GLY A 1096 36.67 -41.65 -7.19
N PRO A 1097 36.35 -42.96 -7.13
CA PRO A 1097 37.24 -43.95 -7.73
C PRO A 1097 37.47 -43.54 -9.18
N THR A 1098 38.70 -43.66 -9.66
CA THR A 1098 39.15 -43.23 -11.00
C THR A 1098 38.60 -44.16 -12.10
N GLY A 1099 37.27 -44.29 -12.18
CA GLY A 1099 36.58 -45.30 -12.96
C GLY A 1099 35.14 -44.91 -13.30
N GLU A 1100 34.79 -45.17 -14.56
CA GLU A 1100 33.53 -44.87 -15.24
C GLU A 1100 32.29 -45.31 -14.42
N GLY A 1101 31.41 -44.37 -14.05
CA GLY A 1101 30.15 -44.73 -13.37
C GLY A 1101 29.33 -43.57 -12.82
N TRP A 1102 29.96 -42.57 -12.19
CA TRP A 1102 29.25 -41.45 -11.55
C TRP A 1102 28.50 -40.56 -12.54
N GLU A 1103 28.97 -40.45 -13.78
CA GLU A 1103 28.28 -39.78 -14.88
C GLU A 1103 26.88 -40.37 -15.14
N LYS A 1104 26.71 -41.69 -14.95
CA LYS A 1104 25.42 -42.41 -15.04
C LYS A 1104 24.51 -42.17 -13.82
N SER A 1105 25.01 -41.42 -12.85
CA SER A 1105 24.33 -40.95 -11.63
C SER A 1105 24.11 -39.42 -11.66
N MET A 1106 24.50 -38.73 -12.73
CA MET A 1106 24.30 -37.29 -12.93
C MET A 1106 23.14 -37.05 -13.91
N ALA A 1107 22.35 -36.01 -13.65
CA ALA A 1107 21.24 -35.63 -14.54
C ALA A 1107 21.77 -35.13 -15.91
N PRO A 1108 21.34 -35.72 -17.04
CA PRO A 1108 21.58 -35.18 -18.38
C PRO A 1108 21.14 -33.72 -18.53
N GLU A 1109 21.68 -33.01 -19.52
CA GLU A 1109 21.38 -31.58 -19.73
C GLU A 1109 19.89 -31.34 -19.99
N GLU A 1110 19.27 -32.23 -20.74
CA GLU A 1110 17.85 -32.20 -21.14
C GLU A 1110 16.91 -32.42 -19.94
N LEU A 1111 17.44 -32.90 -18.81
CA LEU A 1111 16.72 -33.11 -17.55
C LEU A 1111 17.12 -32.10 -16.47
N ARG A 1112 17.87 -31.04 -16.79
CA ARG A 1112 18.23 -30.00 -15.80
C ARG A 1112 17.12 -28.96 -15.65
N VAL A 1113 16.81 -28.64 -14.40
CA VAL A 1113 15.81 -27.61 -14.08
C VAL A 1113 16.45 -26.23 -14.24
N ILE A 1114 16.21 -25.61 -15.40
CA ILE A 1114 16.73 -24.29 -15.77
C ILE A 1114 15.98 -23.13 -15.08
N ARG A 1115 14.76 -23.40 -14.64
CA ARG A 1115 13.85 -22.46 -13.98
C ARG A 1115 12.91 -23.22 -13.05
N ASP A 1116 12.55 -22.58 -11.95
CA ASP A 1116 11.47 -23.02 -11.08
C ASP A 1116 10.58 -21.82 -10.69
N GLU A 1117 9.27 -22.07 -10.59
CA GLU A 1117 8.21 -21.08 -10.39
C GLU A 1117 7.32 -21.52 -9.24
N LEU A 1118 6.94 -20.60 -8.36
CA LEU A 1118 6.02 -20.87 -7.25
C LEU A 1118 4.65 -20.26 -7.56
N VAL A 1119 3.72 -21.06 -8.06
CA VAL A 1119 2.35 -20.64 -8.39
C VAL A 1119 1.48 -20.81 -7.15
N VAL A 1120 0.98 -19.70 -6.60
CA VAL A 1120 0.04 -19.72 -5.46
C VAL A 1120 -1.40 -19.72 -6.00
N ASP A 1121 -2.01 -20.90 -6.01
CA ASP A 1121 -3.43 -21.09 -6.34
C ASP A 1121 -4.28 -20.83 -5.09
N VAL A 1122 -4.59 -19.55 -4.88
CA VAL A 1122 -5.36 -19.06 -3.72
C VAL A 1122 -6.76 -19.65 -3.68
N GLU A 1123 -7.38 -19.93 -4.84
CA GLU A 1123 -8.73 -20.52 -4.93
C GLU A 1123 -8.77 -21.97 -4.44
N LYS A 1124 -7.74 -22.77 -4.77
CA LYS A 1124 -7.65 -24.18 -4.36
C LYS A 1124 -6.90 -24.39 -3.04
N GLY A 1125 -6.37 -23.32 -2.44
CA GLY A 1125 -5.55 -23.36 -1.23
C GLY A 1125 -4.21 -24.06 -1.44
N ARG A 1126 -3.64 -24.02 -2.65
CA ARG A 1126 -2.43 -24.79 -3.01
C ARG A 1126 -1.28 -23.87 -3.39
N ILE A 1127 -0.08 -24.31 -3.01
CA ILE A 1127 1.16 -23.75 -3.54
C ILE A 1127 1.73 -24.81 -4.47
N GLU A 1128 1.89 -24.49 -5.75
CA GLU A 1128 2.47 -25.40 -6.75
C GLU A 1128 3.87 -24.93 -7.13
N LEU A 1129 4.86 -25.78 -6.88
CA LEU A 1129 6.22 -25.60 -7.40
C LEU A 1129 6.28 -26.22 -8.79
N VAL A 1130 6.48 -25.37 -9.80
CA VAL A 1130 6.55 -25.76 -11.22
C VAL A 1130 8.00 -25.66 -11.68
N LEU A 1131 8.58 -26.79 -12.06
CA LEU A 1131 9.96 -26.93 -12.51
C LEU A 1131 9.99 -27.01 -14.03
N PHE A 1132 10.92 -26.32 -14.69
CA PHE A 1132 11.04 -26.24 -16.14
C PHE A 1132 12.42 -26.69 -16.63
N THR A 1133 12.45 -27.39 -17.77
CA THR A 1133 13.65 -27.79 -18.52
C THR A 1133 13.62 -27.17 -19.93
N VAL A 1134 14.71 -27.28 -20.69
CA VAL A 1134 14.74 -26.99 -22.14
C VAL A 1134 15.05 -28.27 -22.92
N VAL A 1135 14.20 -28.59 -23.90
CA VAL A 1135 14.37 -29.74 -24.80
C VAL A 1135 14.24 -29.23 -26.24
N GLY A 1136 15.25 -29.50 -27.07
CA GLY A 1136 15.27 -29.04 -28.47
C GLY A 1136 15.29 -27.52 -28.66
N GLY A 1137 15.47 -26.75 -27.57
CA GLY A 1137 15.40 -25.29 -27.58
C GLY A 1137 14.02 -24.71 -27.23
N GLU A 1138 13.07 -25.51 -26.75
CA GLU A 1138 11.83 -24.99 -26.18
C GLU A 1138 11.81 -25.22 -24.67
N GLU A 1139 11.37 -24.22 -23.91
CA GLU A 1139 11.11 -24.38 -22.48
C GLU A 1139 9.87 -25.25 -22.28
N ARG A 1140 9.98 -26.25 -21.41
CA ARG A 1140 8.91 -27.21 -21.12
C ARG A 1140 8.75 -27.41 -19.62
N GLU A 1141 7.51 -27.47 -19.17
CA GLU A 1141 7.19 -27.90 -17.80
C GLU A 1141 7.71 -29.32 -17.61
N MET A 1142 8.66 -29.48 -16.68
CA MET A 1142 9.28 -30.75 -16.34
C MET A 1142 8.47 -31.46 -15.25
N LYS A 1143 8.06 -30.72 -14.21
CA LYS A 1143 7.33 -31.29 -13.07
C LYS A 1143 6.55 -30.20 -12.34
N ARG A 1144 5.29 -30.46 -12.01
CA ARG A 1144 4.44 -29.62 -11.16
C ARG A 1144 4.14 -30.35 -9.87
N LEU A 1145 4.47 -29.72 -8.76
CA LEU A 1145 4.47 -30.32 -7.43
C LEU A 1145 3.59 -29.48 -6.52
N SER A 1146 2.43 -30.01 -6.14
CA SER A 1146 1.64 -29.40 -5.08
C SER A 1146 2.36 -29.57 -3.75
N LEU A 1147 2.85 -28.47 -3.19
CA LEU A 1147 3.42 -28.41 -1.86
C LEU A 1147 2.25 -28.42 -0.86
N GLY A 1148 2.16 -29.49 -0.07
CA GLY A 1148 1.20 -29.59 1.03
C GLY A 1148 1.55 -28.61 2.16
N TYR A 1149 0.50 -28.09 2.80
CA TYR A 1149 0.55 -27.19 3.96
C TYR A 1149 1.18 -27.85 5.21
#